data_AF-A0AAD9VXP7-F1
#
_entry.id   AF-A0AAD9VXP7-F1
#
_cell.length_a   1.000
_cell.length_b   1.000
_cell.length_c   1.000
_cell.angle_alpha   90.00
_cell.angle_beta   90.00
_cell.angle_gamma   90.00
#
_symmetry.space_group_name_H-M   'P 1'
#
loop_
_entity.id
_entity.type
_entity.pdbx_description
1 polymer ?
#
loop_
_entity_poly.entity_id
_entity_poly.type
_entity_poly.pdbx_seq_one_letter_code
_entity_poly.pdbx_strand_id
1 'polypeptide(L)'
;MSSKSSRFTQLCAFFLLVLLALVWSIKGDLSFSIIRLPEWDDFSPPAAVEQAGLAPRLNTSWHKQIALEMGKDKTNLTAVETPHGTLDRTRVALLMENRPLPYLVPLLIHFMSVVPPEWSFRFMGSEESLALMESNPTIRRYITQKKLFIDMIPYDIVENINSYDTVNHLLTRPWLYEEWLWPAKWLFLFQDDSMICSASKLTLNDFVDEDWSFIGGSAYSTTVPNGVNGGFSLRKIPHLIQALRTRSFEEFVADGDAASEDHYFSMSMWDLPGTKMPIGTEAIRFGVVIHYDPDPNEMPLGFHPYSSDGLFRGREGQANQDKAYAYCPELGIISLGRWDSAAAKRASPCSWARGMNLYGIAAIPWFPSEVLKLATATAKLAVKKLRTSQTLRHDDHNMFFNTFVLAVTLVATAAAQVQFLGVAIAGGDFGCQIDGSCPTGSTQLPLGSNGGGGDGPGQMQHWTSLSKPLNLFRLPISWQFLANNQLTGNLDSNNLGKYDKLVQSCLSTGAHCMIDIHNFARWNGGIIGQGGPTDDQFVALWTQLATKYADQDRMVFELMNEPHDLDINLWAATCQKVVTAIRGAGATSQMILLPGTNFDSAATLVSSGSTAALMNITNPDGTTDNLLLDIHKYLDEDNSGTHKTCTTDNVDAFTTVADFLRQTGRKGIVSETGASSDSTCFTDFCSQNSFINQNSDVFMGLVGWGAGSFDTSYILSLTPSKQNNQLVDNQLMQQCVIAKWVATAGSATSAAAAPPASASQVTVTSRPIVMTTVSPTQAPATGVPTSLGDTTYTMTMSMVTGTAGGDGEGEGLLTASGSPTPISTQQPSSEVGGLETASGSPNATGKISSPSGSGVVTASGAEESARSSVWMTMLVMTVGLVFTCNLCF
;
A
#
# COMPACT_ATOMS: atom_id res chain seq x y z
N MET A 1 -21.20 -39.39 51.79
CA MET A 1 -21.79 -38.20 51.14
C MET A 1 -21.87 -37.06 52.16
N SER A 2 -22.14 -35.82 51.72
CA SER A 2 -21.99 -34.57 52.49
C SER A 2 -20.54 -34.14 52.78
N SER A 3 -20.10 -33.10 52.06
CA SER A 3 -19.02 -32.15 52.41
C SER A 3 -18.72 -31.19 51.24
N LYS A 4 -18.64 -31.72 50.01
CA LYS A 4 -18.23 -30.96 48.82
C LYS A 4 -19.22 -29.90 48.30
N SER A 5 -20.50 -29.96 48.66
CA SER A 5 -21.49 -28.97 48.18
C SER A 5 -21.46 -27.62 48.90
N SER A 6 -20.91 -27.55 50.13
CA SER A 6 -20.97 -26.33 50.96
C SER A 6 -20.13 -25.17 50.40
N ARG A 7 -18.91 -25.45 49.91
CA ARG A 7 -17.98 -24.40 49.43
C ARG A 7 -18.41 -23.76 48.11
N PHE A 8 -19.11 -24.50 47.24
CA PHE A 8 -19.57 -23.98 45.96
C PHE A 8 -20.68 -22.92 46.17
N THR A 9 -21.66 -23.22 47.02
CA THR A 9 -22.73 -22.27 47.38
C THR A 9 -22.20 -21.00 48.04
N GLN A 10 -21.17 -21.09 48.87
CA GLN A 10 -20.50 -19.93 49.48
C GLN A 10 -19.80 -19.04 48.43
N LEU A 11 -19.15 -19.64 47.42
CA LEU A 11 -18.53 -18.88 46.33
C LEU A 11 -19.58 -18.14 45.48
N CYS A 12 -20.66 -18.82 45.09
CA CYS A 12 -21.74 -18.19 44.32
C CYS A 12 -22.42 -17.04 45.08
N ALA A 13 -22.64 -17.20 46.40
CA ALA A 13 -23.20 -16.14 47.23
C ALA A 13 -22.28 -14.91 47.32
N PHE A 14 -20.96 -15.11 47.41
CA PHE A 14 -19.99 -14.01 47.42
C PHE A 14 -20.00 -13.22 46.10
N PHE A 15 -19.97 -13.90 44.96
CA PHE A 15 -20.06 -13.24 43.65
C PHE A 15 -21.39 -12.49 43.44
N LEU A 16 -22.53 -13.03 43.93
CA LEU A 16 -23.82 -12.35 43.83
C LEU A 16 -23.85 -11.04 44.63
N LEU A 17 -23.24 -11.02 45.82
CA LEU A 17 -23.14 -9.82 46.67
C LEU A 17 -22.24 -8.75 46.06
N VAL A 18 -21.12 -9.12 45.43
CA VAL A 18 -20.25 -8.18 44.69
C VAL A 18 -20.99 -7.56 43.50
N LEU A 19 -21.77 -8.36 42.76
CA LEU A 19 -22.59 -7.89 41.64
C LEU A 19 -23.68 -6.91 42.10
N LEU A 20 -24.35 -7.20 43.22
CA LEU A 20 -25.36 -6.31 43.81
C LEU A 20 -24.76 -5.00 44.33
N ALA A 21 -23.55 -5.03 44.90
CA ALA A 21 -22.84 -3.82 45.32
C ALA A 21 -22.49 -2.91 44.12
N LEU A 22 -21.97 -3.49 43.03
CA LEU A 22 -21.68 -2.76 41.79
C LEU A 22 -22.93 -2.11 41.18
N VAL A 23 -24.06 -2.83 41.16
CA VAL A 23 -25.35 -2.29 40.68
C VAL A 23 -25.89 -1.17 41.57
N TRP A 24 -25.54 -1.14 42.86
CA TRP A 24 -25.96 -0.07 43.79
C TRP A 24 -25.11 1.20 43.63
N SER A 25 -23.79 1.07 43.44
CA SER A 25 -22.88 2.21 43.23
C SER A 25 -23.15 3.02 41.94
N ILE A 26 -23.85 2.45 40.95
CA ILE A 26 -24.15 3.11 39.65
C ILE A 26 -25.45 3.96 39.71
N LYS A 27 -26.07 4.11 40.89
CA LYS A 27 -27.29 4.94 41.07
C LYS A 27 -27.14 6.10 42.06
N GLY A 28 -25.91 6.48 42.42
CA GLY A 28 -25.62 7.73 43.14
C GLY A 28 -25.39 8.92 42.20
N ASP A 29 -25.72 10.11 42.69
CA ASP A 29 -25.26 11.42 42.23
C ASP A 29 -25.50 11.83 40.76
N LEU A 30 -26.78 11.95 40.39
CA LEU A 30 -27.22 13.00 39.47
C LEU A 30 -27.52 14.28 40.27
N SER A 31 -26.70 15.32 40.11
CA SER A 31 -26.96 16.68 40.62
C SER A 31 -26.65 17.72 39.57
N PHE A 32 -27.69 18.26 38.92
CA PHE A 32 -27.56 19.33 37.94
C PHE A 32 -27.08 20.63 38.60
N SER A 33 -26.01 21.22 38.07
CA SER A 33 -25.68 22.63 38.28
C SER A 33 -25.86 23.38 36.96
N ILE A 34 -26.80 24.32 36.94
CA ILE A 34 -27.12 25.11 35.74
C ILE A 34 -26.05 26.19 35.57
N ILE A 35 -25.22 26.07 34.54
CA ILE A 35 -24.37 27.15 34.03
C ILE A 35 -24.97 27.60 32.70
N ARG A 36 -25.16 28.91 32.54
CA ARG A 36 -25.71 29.49 31.30
C ARG A 36 -24.64 29.47 30.20
N LEU A 37 -25.05 29.10 28.98
CA LEU A 37 -24.30 29.48 27.79
C LEU A 37 -24.51 30.98 27.53
N PRO A 38 -23.49 31.73 27.08
CA PRO A 38 -23.68 33.09 26.57
C PRO A 38 -24.48 33.09 25.26
N GLU A 39 -25.16 34.20 24.99
CA GLU A 39 -25.74 34.50 23.68
C GLU A 39 -24.63 34.76 22.64
N TRP A 40 -24.87 34.38 21.39
CA TRP A 40 -23.98 34.64 20.25
C TRP A 40 -24.52 35.84 19.46
N ASP A 41 -24.14 37.04 19.88
CA ASP A 41 -24.46 38.28 19.15
C ASP A 41 -23.44 38.57 18.04
N ASP A 42 -23.95 39.11 16.93
CA ASP A 42 -23.29 39.74 15.77
C ASP A 42 -21.79 39.46 15.50
N PHE A 43 -21.55 38.67 14.44
CA PHE A 43 -20.37 38.84 13.59
C PHE A 43 -20.77 39.37 12.22
N SER A 44 -20.71 40.69 12.05
CA SER A 44 -20.87 41.33 10.73
C SER A 44 -19.69 40.99 9.82
N PRO A 45 -19.91 40.63 8.54
CA PRO A 45 -18.83 40.36 7.60
C PRO A 45 -18.01 41.63 7.31
N PRO A 46 -16.68 41.54 7.14
CA PRO A 46 -15.86 42.66 6.66
C PRO A 46 -16.31 43.16 5.27
N ALA A 47 -16.13 44.46 5.03
CA ALA A 47 -16.54 45.10 3.78
C ALA A 47 -15.77 44.57 2.55
N ALA A 48 -16.40 44.67 1.39
CA ALA A 48 -15.92 44.08 0.13
C ALA A 48 -14.50 44.52 -0.27
N VAL A 49 -13.70 43.55 -0.72
CA VAL A 49 -12.52 43.79 -1.56
C VAL A 49 -12.99 43.91 -3.01
N GLU A 50 -12.72 45.05 -3.63
CA GLU A 50 -13.19 45.38 -4.98
C GLU A 50 -12.44 44.58 -6.05
N GLN A 51 -13.14 44.14 -7.11
CA GLN A 51 -12.60 43.21 -8.11
C GLN A 51 -11.53 43.83 -9.01
N ALA A 52 -10.42 43.11 -9.20
CA ALA A 52 -9.52 43.30 -10.35
C ALA A 52 -8.79 42.00 -10.73
N GLY A 53 -9.30 41.27 -11.73
CA GLY A 53 -8.50 40.26 -12.46
C GLY A 53 -8.65 38.78 -12.05
N LEU A 54 -9.83 38.33 -11.61
CA LEU A 54 -10.11 36.90 -11.44
C LEU A 54 -10.41 36.22 -12.79
N ALA A 55 -9.34 35.75 -13.44
CA ALA A 55 -9.38 34.65 -14.40
C ALA A 55 -8.30 33.64 -13.95
N PRO A 56 -8.65 32.39 -13.58
CA PRO A 56 -7.70 31.44 -13.03
C PRO A 56 -6.60 31.14 -14.06
N ARG A 57 -5.33 31.20 -13.62
CA ARG A 57 -4.20 30.95 -14.54
C ARG A 57 -4.21 29.49 -14.97
N LEU A 58 -4.41 29.26 -16.27
CA LEU A 58 -4.60 27.99 -17.01
C LEU A 58 -3.42 26.99 -16.89
N ASN A 59 -3.02 26.63 -15.67
CA ASN A 59 -1.81 25.86 -15.36
C ASN A 59 -2.12 24.41 -14.96
N THR A 60 -3.31 23.91 -15.32
CA THR A 60 -3.75 22.54 -15.04
C THR A 60 -2.98 21.52 -15.90
N SER A 61 -2.95 20.24 -15.51
CA SER A 61 -2.31 19.15 -16.25
C SER A 61 -2.84 19.05 -17.68
N TRP A 62 -4.16 19.17 -17.85
CA TRP A 62 -4.84 19.21 -19.14
C TRP A 62 -4.39 20.38 -20.02
N HIS A 63 -4.34 21.60 -19.48
CA HIS A 63 -3.93 22.79 -20.23
C HIS A 63 -2.48 22.78 -20.65
N LYS A 64 -1.58 22.35 -19.75
CA LYS A 64 -0.17 22.10 -20.06
C LYS A 64 -0.04 21.12 -21.24
N GLN A 65 -0.80 20.03 -21.22
CA GLN A 65 -0.74 19.02 -22.27
C GLN A 65 -1.32 19.50 -23.61
N ILE A 66 -2.40 20.27 -23.61
CA ILE A 66 -2.92 20.89 -24.84
C ILE A 66 -1.89 21.88 -25.41
N ALA A 67 -1.33 22.78 -24.59
CA ALA A 67 -0.35 23.77 -25.04
C ALA A 67 0.89 23.12 -25.68
N LEU A 68 1.39 22.02 -25.08
CA LEU A 68 2.50 21.21 -25.61
C LEU A 68 2.18 20.51 -26.95
N GLU A 69 0.90 20.32 -27.29
CA GLU A 69 0.45 19.66 -28.51
C GLU A 69 0.00 20.66 -29.59
N MET A 70 -0.59 21.80 -29.22
CA MET A 70 -0.82 22.96 -30.11
C MET A 70 0.49 23.54 -30.67
N GLY A 71 1.63 23.26 -30.03
CA GLY A 71 2.96 23.54 -30.58
C GLY A 71 3.41 22.56 -31.68
N LYS A 72 2.74 21.41 -31.85
CA LYS A 72 3.14 20.31 -32.74
C LYS A 72 2.18 20.12 -33.91
N ASP A 73 0.87 20.18 -33.68
CA ASP A 73 -0.16 20.28 -34.71
C ASP A 73 -1.21 21.33 -34.29
N LYS A 74 -1.64 22.14 -35.27
CA LYS A 74 -2.64 23.20 -35.12
C LYS A 74 -3.91 22.93 -35.93
N THR A 75 -3.97 21.80 -36.63
CA THR A 75 -5.02 21.47 -37.60
C THR A 75 -6.00 20.42 -37.09
N ASN A 76 -5.60 19.55 -36.16
CA ASN A 76 -6.46 18.56 -35.52
C ASN A 76 -6.42 18.66 -33.98
N LEU A 77 -7.23 19.57 -33.41
CA LEU A 77 -7.37 19.72 -31.96
C LEU A 77 -8.39 18.73 -31.35
N THR A 78 -9.19 18.05 -32.18
CA THR A 78 -10.28 17.18 -31.73
C THR A 78 -9.80 15.76 -31.45
N ALA A 79 -8.88 15.21 -32.24
CA ALA A 79 -8.41 13.83 -32.10
C ALA A 79 -6.92 13.74 -31.72
N VAL A 80 -6.60 13.00 -30.66
CA VAL A 80 -5.22 12.83 -30.14
C VAL A 80 -4.83 11.36 -30.15
N GLU A 81 -3.71 11.02 -30.79
CA GLU A 81 -3.15 9.67 -30.72
C GLU A 81 -2.53 9.38 -29.35
N THR A 82 -2.82 8.19 -28.82
CA THR A 82 -2.27 7.64 -27.57
C THR A 82 -1.74 6.23 -27.80
N PRO A 83 -0.95 5.64 -26.89
CA PRO A 83 -0.39 4.29 -27.05
C PRO A 83 -1.40 3.14 -27.25
N HIS A 84 -2.71 3.38 -27.10
CA HIS A 84 -3.76 2.37 -27.24
C HIS A 84 -4.97 2.80 -28.08
N GLY A 85 -4.90 3.94 -28.79
CA GLY A 85 -5.99 4.43 -29.64
C GLY A 85 -6.07 5.95 -29.69
N THR A 86 -7.15 6.46 -30.29
CA THR A 86 -7.38 7.90 -30.47
C THR A 86 -8.39 8.41 -29.45
N LEU A 87 -8.05 9.48 -28.72
CA LEU A 87 -8.97 10.19 -27.82
C LEU A 87 -9.64 11.36 -28.54
N ASP A 88 -10.94 11.54 -28.33
CA ASP A 88 -11.71 12.71 -28.76
C ASP A 88 -11.71 13.75 -27.62
N ARG A 89 -10.95 14.84 -27.79
CA ARG A 89 -10.89 15.96 -26.82
C ARG A 89 -12.23 16.67 -26.66
N THR A 90 -13.17 16.49 -27.59
CA THR A 90 -14.52 17.04 -27.46
C THR A 90 -15.39 16.24 -26.49
N ARG A 91 -14.93 15.07 -26.02
CA ARG A 91 -15.62 14.16 -25.09
C ARG A 91 -14.87 14.05 -23.76
N VAL A 92 -15.49 14.52 -22.69
CA VAL A 92 -14.91 14.50 -21.34
C VAL A 92 -15.89 13.86 -20.35
N ALA A 93 -15.44 12.83 -19.64
CA ALA A 93 -16.09 12.34 -18.43
C ALA A 93 -15.47 13.05 -17.21
N LEU A 94 -16.27 13.52 -16.25
CA LEU A 94 -15.83 14.28 -15.09
C LEU A 94 -16.39 13.67 -13.79
N LEU A 95 -15.48 13.44 -12.84
CA LEU A 95 -15.77 13.19 -11.43
C LEU A 95 -15.13 14.32 -10.60
N MET A 96 -15.88 14.85 -9.64
CA MET A 96 -15.38 15.85 -8.69
C MET A 96 -15.58 15.31 -7.27
N GLU A 97 -14.50 15.14 -6.51
CA GLU A 97 -14.55 14.61 -5.16
C GLU A 97 -13.37 15.10 -4.30
N ASN A 98 -13.70 15.69 -3.16
CA ASN A 98 -12.78 16.29 -2.19
C ASN A 98 -12.35 15.29 -1.09
N ARG A 99 -13.03 14.16 -0.97
CA ARG A 99 -12.83 13.17 0.09
C ARG A 99 -12.01 12.00 -0.45
N PRO A 100 -10.97 11.51 0.24
CA PRO A 100 -10.26 10.29 -0.13
C PRO A 100 -11.13 9.06 0.21
N LEU A 101 -12.21 8.84 -0.55
CA LEU A 101 -13.14 7.73 -0.34
C LEU A 101 -12.51 6.40 -0.80
N PRO A 102 -12.50 5.32 0.00
CA PRO A 102 -11.76 4.09 -0.32
C PRO A 102 -12.27 3.38 -1.59
N TYR A 103 -13.49 3.69 -2.03
CA TYR A 103 -14.11 3.14 -3.24
C TYR A 103 -13.95 4.04 -4.48
N LEU A 104 -13.33 5.22 -4.37
CA LEU A 104 -13.21 6.20 -5.45
C LEU A 104 -12.32 5.70 -6.60
N VAL A 105 -11.22 5.01 -6.27
CA VAL A 105 -10.30 4.39 -7.23
C VAL A 105 -10.98 3.26 -8.02
N PRO A 106 -11.59 2.22 -7.40
CA PRO A 106 -12.30 1.18 -8.16
C PRO A 106 -13.52 1.73 -8.92
N LEU A 107 -14.21 2.75 -8.40
CA LEU A 107 -15.28 3.46 -9.12
C LEU A 107 -14.75 4.08 -10.42
N LEU A 108 -13.68 4.88 -10.34
CA LEU A 108 -13.10 5.53 -11.52
C LEU A 108 -12.54 4.50 -12.52
N ILE A 109 -11.83 3.46 -12.06
CA ILE A 109 -11.30 2.39 -12.93
C ILE A 109 -12.44 1.67 -13.66
N HIS A 110 -13.55 1.37 -12.98
CA HIS A 110 -14.74 0.75 -13.58
C HIS A 110 -15.33 1.64 -14.68
N PHE A 111 -15.61 2.91 -14.37
CA PHE A 111 -16.11 3.87 -15.36
C PHE A 111 -15.17 3.99 -16.56
N MET A 112 -13.85 4.07 -16.33
CA MET A 112 -12.83 4.14 -17.38
C MET A 112 -12.73 2.87 -18.25
N SER A 113 -13.33 1.75 -17.84
CA SER A 113 -13.39 0.50 -18.58
C SER A 113 -14.69 0.30 -19.38
N VAL A 114 -15.81 0.89 -18.94
CA VAL A 114 -17.14 0.76 -19.59
C VAL A 114 -17.45 1.93 -20.53
N VAL A 115 -17.00 3.14 -20.19
CA VAL A 115 -17.15 4.34 -21.05
C VAL A 115 -16.36 4.16 -22.36
N PRO A 116 -16.93 4.53 -23.53
CA PRO A 116 -16.29 4.32 -24.83
C PRO A 116 -14.84 4.85 -24.88
N PRO A 117 -13.92 4.12 -25.55
CA PRO A 117 -12.49 4.24 -25.32
C PRO A 117 -11.89 5.59 -25.72
N GLU A 118 -12.55 6.34 -26.62
CA GLU A 118 -12.13 7.65 -27.09
C GLU A 118 -12.41 8.79 -26.09
N TRP A 119 -13.24 8.56 -25.06
CA TRP A 119 -13.52 9.58 -24.04
C TRP A 119 -12.30 9.81 -23.14
N SER A 120 -11.92 11.07 -22.94
CA SER A 120 -10.97 11.46 -21.90
C SER A 120 -11.68 11.65 -20.56
N PHE A 121 -10.97 11.43 -19.46
CA PHE A 121 -11.48 11.57 -18.10
C PHE A 121 -10.82 12.74 -17.37
N ARG A 122 -11.59 13.42 -16.52
CA ARG A 122 -11.13 14.37 -15.51
C ARG A 122 -11.50 13.86 -14.13
N PHE A 123 -10.55 13.99 -13.21
CA PHE A 123 -10.82 13.97 -11.79
C PHE A 123 -10.43 15.34 -11.20
N MET A 124 -11.33 15.97 -10.46
CA MET A 124 -11.05 17.21 -9.73
C MET A 124 -11.18 16.95 -8.23
N GLY A 125 -10.14 17.25 -7.45
CA GLY A 125 -10.10 16.90 -6.03
C GLY A 125 -9.19 17.77 -5.16
N SER A 126 -9.05 17.34 -3.91
CA SER A 126 -8.09 17.87 -2.93
C SER A 126 -6.74 17.18 -3.06
N GLU A 127 -5.73 17.64 -2.32
CA GLU A 127 -4.42 16.97 -2.32
C GLU A 127 -4.52 15.52 -1.82
N GLU A 128 -5.38 15.24 -0.83
CA GLU A 128 -5.59 13.89 -0.30
C GLU A 128 -6.36 12.99 -1.28
N SER A 129 -7.38 13.50 -1.96
CA SER A 129 -8.13 12.69 -2.94
C SER A 129 -7.36 12.51 -4.26
N LEU A 130 -6.50 13.47 -4.63
CA LEU A 130 -5.50 13.31 -5.70
C LEU A 130 -4.40 12.32 -5.31
N ALA A 131 -3.87 12.37 -4.09
CA ALA A 131 -2.88 11.41 -3.60
C ALA A 131 -3.45 9.98 -3.55
N LEU A 132 -4.71 9.81 -3.13
CA LEU A 132 -5.42 8.54 -3.24
C LEU A 132 -5.51 8.06 -4.69
N MET A 133 -5.84 8.94 -5.63
CA MET A 133 -5.86 8.60 -7.06
C MET A 133 -4.49 8.17 -7.55
N GLU A 134 -3.45 8.97 -7.33
CA GLU A 134 -2.09 8.65 -7.75
C GLU A 134 -1.52 7.41 -7.08
N SER A 135 -1.91 7.08 -5.85
CA SER A 135 -1.44 5.86 -5.16
C SER A 135 -1.62 4.61 -6.03
N ASN A 136 -2.67 4.57 -6.86
CA ASN A 136 -3.02 3.40 -7.65
C ASN A 136 -2.25 3.31 -8.99
N PRO A 137 -1.54 2.21 -9.27
CA PRO A 137 -0.78 2.03 -10.53
C PRO A 137 -1.63 2.08 -11.80
N THR A 138 -2.89 1.64 -11.77
CA THR A 138 -3.81 1.69 -12.93
C THR A 138 -4.22 3.12 -13.24
N ILE A 139 -4.46 3.93 -12.20
CA ILE A 139 -4.72 5.37 -12.33
C ILE A 139 -3.49 6.10 -12.88
N ARG A 140 -2.30 5.89 -12.31
CA ARG A 140 -1.03 6.43 -12.86
C ARG A 140 -0.79 6.02 -14.31
N ARG A 141 -1.14 4.78 -14.68
CA ARG A 141 -1.08 4.32 -16.08
C ARG A 141 -2.04 5.11 -16.97
N TYR A 142 -3.30 5.32 -16.57
CA TYR A 142 -4.25 6.13 -17.33
C TYR A 142 -3.84 7.61 -17.46
N ILE A 143 -3.18 8.17 -16.44
CA ILE A 143 -2.59 9.52 -16.48
C ILE A 143 -1.43 9.56 -17.49
N THR A 144 -0.51 8.60 -17.41
CA THR A 144 0.64 8.49 -18.35
C THR A 144 0.18 8.29 -19.80
N GLN A 145 -0.93 7.56 -20.01
CA GLN A 145 -1.57 7.36 -21.31
C GLN A 145 -2.37 8.58 -21.80
N LYS A 146 -2.54 9.61 -20.97
CA LYS A 146 -3.42 10.77 -21.21
C LYS A 146 -4.92 10.42 -21.34
N LYS A 147 -5.36 9.24 -20.90
CA LYS A 147 -6.80 8.92 -20.84
C LYS A 147 -7.45 9.62 -19.64
N LEU A 148 -6.75 9.71 -18.52
CA LEU A 148 -7.14 10.49 -17.35
C LEU A 148 -6.25 11.73 -17.21
N PHE A 149 -6.83 12.83 -16.76
CA PHE A 149 -6.12 13.99 -16.24
C PHE A 149 -6.69 14.29 -14.86
N ILE A 150 -5.82 14.62 -13.91
CA ILE A 150 -6.20 14.92 -12.53
C ILE A 150 -5.72 16.33 -12.21
N ASP A 151 -6.59 17.14 -11.61
CA ASP A 151 -6.32 18.55 -11.34
C ASP A 151 -6.90 18.95 -9.96
N MET A 152 -6.24 19.88 -9.27
CA MET A 152 -6.74 20.45 -8.01
C MET A 152 -8.04 21.24 -8.21
N ILE A 153 -8.94 21.17 -7.24
CA ILE A 153 -10.04 22.15 -7.12
C ILE A 153 -9.43 23.54 -6.88
N PRO A 154 -9.86 24.60 -7.60
CA PRO A 154 -9.41 25.96 -7.34
C PRO A 154 -10.10 26.53 -6.09
N TYR A 155 -9.60 26.17 -4.90
CA TYR A 155 -10.12 26.65 -3.61
C TYR A 155 -9.97 28.16 -3.40
N ASP A 156 -9.15 28.84 -4.20
CA ASP A 156 -9.08 30.30 -4.32
C ASP A 156 -10.34 30.92 -4.97
N ILE A 157 -11.18 30.09 -5.58
CA ILE A 157 -12.45 30.46 -6.24
C ILE A 157 -13.65 29.69 -5.65
N VAL A 158 -13.42 28.60 -4.90
CA VAL A 158 -14.46 27.64 -4.47
C VAL A 158 -14.36 27.33 -2.97
N GLU A 159 -15.31 27.85 -2.19
CA GLU A 159 -15.43 27.56 -0.75
C GLU A 159 -15.95 26.13 -0.49
N ASN A 160 -15.03 25.15 -0.49
CA ASN A 160 -15.18 23.80 0.07
C ASN A 160 -16.36 22.97 -0.51
N ILE A 161 -16.11 22.12 -1.52
CA ILE A 161 -17.17 21.35 -2.21
C ILE A 161 -17.84 20.23 -1.39
N ASN A 162 -17.55 20.12 -0.08
CA ASN A 162 -18.26 19.19 0.82
C ASN A 162 -19.73 19.60 1.08
N SER A 163 -20.22 20.69 0.47
CA SER A 163 -21.59 21.18 0.55
C SER A 163 -22.29 21.09 -0.82
N TYR A 164 -23.56 20.70 -0.83
CA TYR A 164 -24.40 20.62 -2.03
C TYR A 164 -24.53 21.99 -2.73
N ASP A 165 -24.59 23.06 -1.93
CA ASP A 165 -24.68 24.44 -2.39
C ASP A 165 -23.41 24.88 -3.12
N THR A 166 -22.24 24.55 -2.58
CA THR A 166 -20.94 24.80 -3.23
C THR A 166 -20.84 24.05 -4.57
N VAL A 167 -21.31 22.79 -4.62
CA VAL A 167 -21.31 22.00 -5.87
C VAL A 167 -22.23 22.63 -6.92
N ASN A 168 -23.42 23.10 -6.53
CA ASN A 168 -24.32 23.84 -7.43
C ASN A 168 -23.66 25.13 -7.96
N HIS A 169 -23.04 25.91 -7.08
CA HIS A 169 -22.36 27.15 -7.46
C HIS A 169 -21.11 26.91 -8.34
N LEU A 170 -20.37 25.82 -8.14
CA LEU A 170 -19.24 25.43 -9.01
C LEU A 170 -19.72 25.00 -10.40
N LEU A 171 -20.70 24.09 -10.46
CA LEU A 171 -21.27 23.59 -11.72
C LEU A 171 -22.02 24.66 -12.53
N THR A 172 -22.32 25.82 -11.95
CA THR A 172 -22.91 26.98 -12.64
C THR A 172 -21.91 28.11 -12.95
N ARG A 173 -20.59 27.91 -12.78
CA ARG A 173 -19.59 28.89 -13.23
C ARG A 173 -19.27 28.75 -14.72
N PRO A 174 -19.39 29.82 -15.55
CA PRO A 174 -19.05 29.74 -16.98
C PRO A 174 -17.60 29.31 -17.25
N TRP A 175 -16.62 29.73 -16.43
CA TRP A 175 -15.21 29.38 -16.62
C TRP A 175 -14.95 27.86 -16.58
N LEU A 176 -15.77 27.08 -15.86
CA LEU A 176 -15.66 25.63 -15.83
C LEU A 176 -15.82 25.03 -17.23
N TYR A 177 -16.69 25.62 -18.05
CA TYR A 177 -17.05 25.16 -19.39
C TYR A 177 -16.28 25.87 -20.50
N GLU A 178 -16.09 27.18 -20.36
CA GLU A 178 -15.44 28.03 -21.37
C GLU A 178 -13.91 27.96 -21.32
N GLU A 179 -13.34 27.74 -20.13
CA GLU A 179 -11.90 27.67 -19.90
C GLU A 179 -11.48 26.25 -19.49
N TRP A 180 -11.94 25.75 -18.33
CA TRP A 180 -11.34 24.57 -17.70
C TRP A 180 -11.56 23.26 -18.48
N LEU A 181 -12.76 23.05 -19.01
CA LEU A 181 -13.10 21.86 -19.81
C LEU A 181 -12.80 22.03 -21.30
N TRP A 182 -12.29 23.19 -21.75
CA TRP A 182 -12.01 23.45 -23.16
C TRP A 182 -11.03 22.42 -23.77
N PRO A 183 -11.21 21.92 -25.01
CA PRO A 183 -12.26 22.25 -26.00
C PRO A 183 -13.45 21.27 -25.99
N ALA A 184 -13.92 20.80 -24.82
CA ALA A 184 -15.00 19.83 -24.75
C ALA A 184 -16.34 20.35 -25.33
N LYS A 185 -17.00 19.51 -26.15
CA LYS A 185 -18.39 19.70 -26.62
C LYS A 185 -19.36 18.93 -25.71
N TRP A 186 -18.91 17.78 -25.21
CA TRP A 186 -19.68 16.81 -24.44
C TRP A 186 -19.04 16.58 -23.09
N LEU A 187 -19.85 16.73 -22.04
CA LEU A 187 -19.51 16.45 -20.66
C LEU A 187 -20.39 15.32 -20.13
N PHE A 188 -19.79 14.23 -19.69
CA PHE A 188 -20.45 13.21 -18.88
C PHE A 188 -20.07 13.42 -17.42
N LEU A 189 -20.97 14.00 -16.62
CA LEU A 189 -20.77 14.22 -15.20
C LEU A 189 -21.27 13.00 -14.42
N PHE A 190 -20.45 12.51 -13.48
CA PHE A 190 -20.81 11.39 -12.61
C PHE A 190 -20.27 11.63 -11.17
N GLN A 191 -21.06 11.27 -10.17
CA GLN A 191 -20.76 11.44 -8.74
C GLN A 191 -20.44 10.12 -8.03
N ASP A 192 -19.99 10.17 -6.76
CA ASP A 192 -19.64 9.00 -5.94
C ASP A 192 -20.84 8.11 -5.55
N ASP A 193 -22.08 8.55 -5.77
CA ASP A 193 -23.28 7.68 -5.70
C ASP A 193 -23.58 6.94 -7.01
N SER A 194 -22.94 7.26 -8.12
CA SER A 194 -23.44 6.87 -9.46
C SER A 194 -22.77 5.62 -10.02
N MET A 195 -23.44 4.93 -10.95
CA MET A 195 -22.91 3.71 -11.59
C MET A 195 -23.35 3.55 -13.04
N ILE A 196 -22.38 3.37 -13.95
CA ILE A 196 -22.59 2.87 -15.32
C ILE A 196 -22.48 1.35 -15.34
N CYS A 197 -23.33 0.65 -16.11
CA CYS A 197 -23.46 -0.81 -16.02
C CYS A 197 -22.83 -1.52 -17.22
N SER A 198 -21.87 -2.42 -16.99
CA SER A 198 -21.19 -3.19 -18.06
C SER A 198 -22.12 -4.15 -18.80
N ALA A 199 -23.25 -4.52 -18.20
CA ALA A 199 -24.30 -5.33 -18.82
C ALA A 199 -25.21 -4.54 -19.77
N SER A 200 -25.04 -3.22 -19.90
CA SER A 200 -25.90 -2.41 -20.77
C SER A 200 -25.63 -2.66 -22.26
N LYS A 201 -26.70 -2.59 -23.05
CA LYS A 201 -26.64 -2.58 -24.53
C LYS A 201 -26.47 -1.15 -25.07
N LEU A 202 -26.57 -0.14 -24.20
CA LEU A 202 -26.42 1.27 -24.52
C LEU A 202 -25.01 1.74 -24.12
N THR A 203 -24.52 2.75 -24.82
CA THR A 203 -23.26 3.44 -24.53
C THR A 203 -23.52 4.95 -24.44
N LEU A 204 -22.55 5.73 -23.94
CA LEU A 204 -22.64 7.19 -24.01
C LEU A 204 -22.69 7.72 -25.45
N ASN A 205 -22.19 6.96 -26.43
CA ASN A 205 -22.13 7.38 -27.81
C ASN A 205 -23.51 7.38 -28.47
N ASP A 206 -24.40 6.44 -28.09
CA ASP A 206 -25.80 6.43 -28.57
C ASP A 206 -26.51 7.73 -28.19
N PHE A 207 -26.29 8.25 -26.97
CA PHE A 207 -26.86 9.51 -26.50
C PHE A 207 -26.17 10.76 -27.10
N VAL A 208 -24.88 10.67 -27.46
CA VAL A 208 -24.17 11.72 -28.21
C VAL A 208 -24.67 11.82 -29.65
N ASP A 209 -24.90 10.68 -30.31
CA ASP A 209 -25.38 10.62 -31.69
C ASP A 209 -26.89 10.96 -31.78
N GLU A 210 -27.64 10.75 -30.69
CA GLU A 210 -28.98 11.33 -30.47
C GLU A 210 -28.98 12.86 -30.19
N ASP A 211 -27.81 13.48 -30.03
CA ASP A 211 -27.54 14.94 -29.92
C ASP A 211 -28.31 15.71 -28.80
N TRP A 212 -28.60 15.03 -27.68
CA TRP A 212 -29.24 15.59 -26.47
C TRP A 212 -28.55 16.86 -25.93
N SER A 213 -29.32 17.80 -25.37
CA SER A 213 -28.75 18.96 -24.65
C SER A 213 -28.24 18.58 -23.26
N PHE A 214 -29.11 17.92 -22.49
CA PHE A 214 -28.89 17.53 -21.11
C PHE A 214 -29.82 16.36 -20.82
N ILE A 215 -29.24 15.21 -20.48
CA ILE A 215 -29.95 13.97 -20.15
C ILE A 215 -29.26 13.32 -18.96
N GLY A 216 -30.03 12.84 -18.01
CA GLY A 216 -29.53 12.28 -16.76
C GLY A 216 -30.60 11.44 -16.08
N GLY A 217 -30.33 10.99 -14.86
CA GLY A 217 -31.24 10.09 -14.14
C GLY A 217 -32.63 10.69 -13.94
N SER A 218 -33.71 9.94 -14.23
CA SER A 218 -35.08 10.42 -14.04
C SER A 218 -35.42 10.52 -12.54
N ALA A 219 -35.29 11.72 -11.97
CA ALA A 219 -35.54 12.00 -10.55
C ALA A 219 -37.02 11.90 -10.15
N TYR A 220 -37.93 11.93 -11.12
CA TYR A 220 -39.38 11.97 -10.90
C TYR A 220 -40.14 10.88 -11.67
N SER A 221 -41.39 10.67 -11.23
CA SER A 221 -42.40 9.85 -11.93
C SER A 221 -42.49 10.21 -13.41
N THR A 222 -42.90 9.25 -14.26
CA THR A 222 -43.13 9.36 -15.72
C THR A 222 -44.21 10.39 -16.13
N THR A 223 -44.66 11.21 -15.20
CA THR A 223 -45.74 12.19 -15.28
C THR A 223 -45.29 13.63 -15.03
N VAL A 224 -44.00 13.87 -14.75
CA VAL A 224 -43.43 15.21 -14.46
C VAL A 224 -42.38 15.53 -15.52
N PRO A 225 -42.54 16.57 -16.39
CA PRO A 225 -41.71 16.64 -17.61
C PRO A 225 -40.36 17.38 -17.47
N ASN A 226 -40.11 18.09 -16.37
CA ASN A 226 -39.13 19.20 -16.34
C ASN A 226 -37.90 18.99 -15.42
N GLY A 227 -37.38 17.77 -15.27
CA GLY A 227 -36.21 17.56 -14.39
C GLY A 227 -35.49 16.23 -14.55
N VAL A 228 -34.22 16.29 -14.96
CA VAL A 228 -33.25 15.18 -14.85
C VAL A 228 -32.27 15.47 -13.72
N ASN A 229 -31.77 14.42 -13.07
CA ASN A 229 -30.74 14.55 -12.04
C ASN A 229 -29.37 14.81 -12.66
N GLY A 230 -28.62 15.76 -12.10
CA GLY A 230 -27.30 16.16 -12.59
C GLY A 230 -26.17 15.18 -12.28
N GLY A 231 -26.27 14.39 -11.20
CA GLY A 231 -25.21 13.56 -10.63
C GLY A 231 -24.81 12.32 -11.42
N PHE A 232 -25.59 11.98 -12.45
CA PHE A 232 -25.23 11.03 -13.51
C PHE A 232 -25.89 11.51 -14.80
N SER A 233 -25.15 12.30 -15.59
CA SER A 233 -25.73 13.01 -16.74
C SER A 233 -24.75 13.26 -17.89
N LEU A 234 -25.25 13.18 -19.12
CA LEU A 234 -24.61 13.65 -20.35
C LEU A 234 -25.13 15.07 -20.67
N ARG A 235 -24.19 15.97 -20.95
CA ARG A 235 -24.42 17.41 -21.08
C ARG A 235 -23.69 17.98 -22.29
N LYS A 236 -24.33 18.88 -23.01
CA LYS A 236 -23.80 19.54 -24.21
C LYS A 236 -23.28 20.93 -23.86
N ILE A 237 -21.97 21.07 -23.75
CA ILE A 237 -21.29 22.28 -23.23
C ILE A 237 -21.73 23.58 -23.93
N PRO A 238 -21.89 23.66 -25.26
CA PRO A 238 -22.42 24.86 -25.91
C PRO A 238 -23.80 25.29 -25.41
N HIS A 239 -24.67 24.36 -25.00
CA HIS A 239 -26.00 24.67 -24.46
C HIS A 239 -25.96 25.02 -22.96
N LEU A 240 -25.03 24.44 -22.17
CA LEU A 240 -24.75 24.89 -20.80
C LEU A 240 -24.31 26.36 -20.81
N ILE A 241 -23.34 26.70 -21.67
CA ILE A 241 -22.84 28.06 -21.86
C ILE A 241 -23.95 29.02 -22.33
N GLN A 242 -24.82 28.58 -23.26
CA GLN A 242 -25.95 29.38 -23.72
C GLN A 242 -26.95 29.67 -22.58
N ALA A 243 -27.23 28.71 -21.69
CA ALA A 243 -28.08 28.92 -20.53
C ALA A 243 -27.48 29.95 -19.54
N LEU A 244 -26.22 29.74 -19.13
CA LEU A 244 -25.51 30.62 -18.20
C LEU A 244 -25.39 32.06 -18.70
N ARG A 245 -25.32 32.26 -20.03
CA ARG A 245 -25.29 33.58 -20.68
C ARG A 245 -26.67 34.19 -20.94
N THR A 246 -27.77 33.46 -20.71
CA THR A 246 -29.16 33.92 -20.94
C THR A 246 -29.84 34.35 -19.64
N ARG A 247 -29.64 33.60 -18.54
CA ARG A 247 -30.08 33.90 -17.17
C ARG A 247 -29.11 33.19 -16.23
N SER A 248 -28.44 33.91 -15.34
CA SER A 248 -27.50 33.32 -14.38
C SER A 248 -28.22 32.41 -13.36
N PHE A 249 -27.46 31.57 -12.66
CA PHE A 249 -28.01 30.74 -11.58
C PHE A 249 -28.48 31.61 -10.41
N GLU A 250 -27.75 32.68 -10.08
CA GLU A 250 -28.12 33.66 -9.07
C GLU A 250 -29.45 34.37 -9.41
N GLU A 251 -29.68 34.77 -10.67
CA GLU A 251 -30.97 35.31 -11.13
C GLU A 251 -32.09 34.26 -11.11
N PHE A 252 -31.78 32.99 -11.37
CA PHE A 252 -32.76 31.90 -11.29
C PHE A 252 -33.26 31.69 -9.86
N VAL A 253 -32.34 31.58 -8.89
CA VAL A 253 -32.68 31.41 -7.47
C VAL A 253 -33.36 32.66 -6.90
N ALA A 254 -33.01 33.86 -7.36
CA ALA A 254 -33.59 35.11 -6.88
C ALA A 254 -35.11 35.25 -7.15
N ASP A 255 -35.63 34.66 -8.24
CA ASP A 255 -37.06 34.67 -8.55
C ASP A 255 -37.88 33.64 -7.74
N GLY A 256 -37.22 32.82 -6.91
CA GLY A 256 -37.85 31.83 -6.03
C GLY A 256 -37.94 30.41 -6.61
N ASP A 257 -37.26 30.15 -7.74
CA ASP A 257 -37.07 28.79 -8.27
C ASP A 257 -36.14 27.97 -7.35
N ALA A 258 -36.11 26.63 -7.50
CA ALA A 258 -35.36 25.78 -6.58
C ALA A 258 -33.83 25.88 -6.79
N ALA A 259 -33.08 26.08 -5.69
CA ALA A 259 -31.61 26.17 -5.67
C ALA A 259 -30.92 24.81 -5.88
N SER A 260 -31.04 24.28 -7.10
CA SER A 260 -30.30 23.12 -7.59
C SER A 260 -29.83 23.37 -9.01
N GLU A 261 -28.59 22.99 -9.31
CA GLU A 261 -27.96 23.18 -10.62
C GLU A 261 -28.64 22.37 -11.73
N ASP A 262 -29.05 21.14 -11.42
CA ASP A 262 -29.70 20.25 -12.37
C ASP A 262 -31.13 20.70 -12.70
N HIS A 263 -31.84 21.29 -11.74
CA HIS A 263 -33.12 21.94 -11.96
C HIS A 263 -32.95 23.22 -12.78
N TYR A 264 -31.97 24.07 -12.44
CA TYR A 264 -31.61 25.26 -13.21
C TYR A 264 -31.36 24.92 -14.68
N PHE A 265 -30.48 23.97 -15.00
CA PHE A 265 -30.22 23.59 -16.39
C PHE A 265 -31.41 22.86 -17.04
N SER A 266 -32.16 22.04 -16.30
CA SER A 266 -33.38 21.40 -16.84
C SER A 266 -34.41 22.42 -17.29
N MET A 267 -34.65 23.46 -16.48
CA MET A 267 -35.59 24.54 -16.79
C MET A 267 -35.03 25.50 -17.84
N SER A 268 -33.82 26.03 -17.66
CA SER A 268 -33.21 26.99 -18.58
C SER A 268 -33.00 26.42 -19.98
N MET A 269 -32.71 25.12 -20.13
CA MET A 269 -32.62 24.50 -21.46
C MET A 269 -33.98 24.17 -22.09
N TRP A 270 -35.07 24.11 -21.32
CA TRP A 270 -36.39 23.77 -21.86
C TRP A 270 -36.91 24.84 -22.84
N ASP A 271 -36.73 26.11 -22.50
CA ASP A 271 -37.21 27.25 -23.29
C ASP A 271 -36.16 27.83 -24.27
N LEU A 272 -34.94 27.26 -24.30
CA LEU A 272 -33.86 27.76 -25.16
C LEU A 272 -33.97 27.27 -26.62
N PRO A 273 -33.84 28.17 -27.62
CA PRO A 273 -33.86 27.75 -29.03
C PRO A 273 -32.73 26.80 -29.39
N GLY A 274 -33.07 25.65 -29.97
CA GLY A 274 -32.13 24.65 -30.48
C GLY A 274 -31.77 23.52 -29.52
N THR A 275 -32.38 23.47 -28.32
CA THR A 275 -32.16 22.39 -27.36
C THR A 275 -32.97 21.13 -27.67
N LYS A 276 -32.51 19.99 -27.14
CA LYS A 276 -33.23 18.72 -27.10
C LYS A 276 -33.23 18.21 -25.65
N MET A 277 -34.39 18.25 -24.99
CA MET A 277 -34.57 17.84 -23.59
C MET A 277 -35.40 16.54 -23.50
N PRO A 278 -35.03 15.59 -22.63
CA PRO A 278 -35.71 14.30 -22.52
C PRO A 278 -37.05 14.41 -21.79
N ILE A 279 -37.99 13.55 -22.17
CA ILE A 279 -39.15 13.19 -21.34
C ILE A 279 -38.82 11.95 -20.49
N GLY A 280 -39.63 11.64 -19.48
CA GLY A 280 -39.32 10.61 -18.47
C GLY A 280 -38.92 9.23 -19.01
N THR A 281 -39.48 8.78 -20.14
CA THR A 281 -39.07 7.51 -20.79
C THR A 281 -37.63 7.56 -21.31
N GLU A 282 -37.22 8.66 -21.91
CA GLU A 282 -35.86 8.84 -22.44
C GLU A 282 -34.84 9.01 -21.31
N ALA A 283 -35.20 9.75 -20.26
CA ALA A 283 -34.37 9.88 -19.06
C ALA A 283 -34.12 8.52 -18.37
N ILE A 284 -35.13 7.64 -18.33
CA ILE A 284 -34.98 6.27 -17.78
C ILE A 284 -34.00 5.42 -18.61
N ARG A 285 -33.93 5.57 -19.94
CA ARG A 285 -32.91 4.88 -20.78
C ARG A 285 -31.49 5.25 -20.33
N PHE A 286 -31.27 6.48 -19.88
CA PHE A 286 -29.97 6.95 -19.41
C PHE A 286 -29.70 6.55 -17.95
N GLY A 287 -30.60 6.88 -17.01
CA GLY A 287 -30.37 6.66 -15.59
C GLY A 287 -31.63 6.47 -14.76
N VAL A 288 -31.58 5.50 -13.84
CA VAL A 288 -32.67 5.23 -12.89
C VAL A 288 -32.32 5.75 -11.48
N VAL A 289 -33.30 6.41 -10.85
CA VAL A 289 -33.12 7.11 -9.55
C VAL A 289 -34.06 6.58 -8.44
N ILE A 290 -35.35 6.34 -8.75
CA ILE A 290 -36.37 6.00 -7.73
C ILE A 290 -37.29 4.81 -8.11
N HIS A 291 -37.62 4.64 -9.40
CA HIS A 291 -38.56 3.61 -9.85
C HIS A 291 -37.96 2.76 -10.98
N TYR A 292 -38.07 1.44 -10.83
CA TYR A 292 -37.46 0.45 -11.70
C TYR A 292 -38.45 -0.69 -11.95
N ASP A 293 -39.22 -0.56 -13.04
CA ASP A 293 -40.04 -1.65 -13.56
C ASP A 293 -39.76 -1.81 -15.06
N PRO A 294 -38.66 -2.49 -15.44
CA PRO A 294 -38.21 -2.56 -16.82
C PRO A 294 -38.91 -3.68 -17.57
N ASP A 295 -39.19 -3.44 -18.85
CA ASP A 295 -39.09 -4.53 -19.82
C ASP A 295 -37.62 -5.02 -19.83
N PRO A 296 -37.33 -6.32 -19.69
CA PRO A 296 -35.96 -6.86 -19.76
C PRO A 296 -35.18 -6.55 -21.06
N ASN A 297 -35.86 -6.00 -22.07
CA ASN A 297 -35.24 -5.53 -23.31
C ASN A 297 -34.80 -4.05 -23.24
N GLU A 298 -35.38 -3.23 -22.37
CA GLU A 298 -35.21 -1.77 -22.27
C GLU A 298 -34.41 -1.36 -21.02
N MET A 299 -33.26 -2.00 -20.82
CA MET A 299 -32.40 -1.81 -19.64
C MET A 299 -31.56 -0.52 -19.73
N PRO A 300 -31.34 0.21 -18.62
CA PRO A 300 -30.72 1.53 -18.64
C PRO A 300 -29.19 1.49 -18.86
N LEU A 301 -28.59 2.61 -19.23
CA LEU A 301 -27.13 2.80 -19.23
C LEU A 301 -26.54 2.73 -17.80
N GLY A 302 -27.24 3.29 -16.81
CA GLY A 302 -26.77 3.31 -15.43
C GLY A 302 -27.82 3.68 -14.37
N PHE A 303 -27.34 4.02 -13.18
CA PHE A 303 -28.14 4.35 -11.99
C PHE A 303 -27.53 5.54 -11.24
N HIS A 304 -28.39 6.31 -10.57
CA HIS A 304 -28.02 7.28 -9.55
C HIS A 304 -29.02 7.21 -8.39
N PRO A 305 -28.81 6.32 -7.41
CA PRO A 305 -29.79 5.97 -6.37
C PRO A 305 -29.99 7.08 -5.34
N TYR A 306 -31.26 7.35 -5.02
CA TYR A 306 -31.60 8.32 -3.97
C TYR A 306 -31.42 7.73 -2.56
N SER A 307 -30.31 8.11 -1.88
CA SER A 307 -29.97 7.93 -0.45
C SER A 307 -29.06 6.77 -0.02
N SER A 308 -28.46 6.96 1.16
CA SER A 308 -27.59 6.03 1.91
C SER A 308 -28.25 4.73 2.35
N ASP A 309 -29.59 4.66 2.38
CA ASP A 309 -30.31 3.66 3.17
C ASP A 309 -30.78 2.46 2.33
N GLY A 310 -30.50 2.48 1.02
CA GLY A 310 -30.89 1.46 0.05
C GLY A 310 -31.22 2.07 -1.32
N LEU A 311 -30.96 1.31 -2.39
CA LEU A 311 -31.06 1.82 -3.77
C LEU A 311 -32.47 2.26 -4.18
N PHE A 312 -33.52 1.70 -3.55
CA PHE A 312 -34.93 2.02 -3.84
C PHE A 312 -35.75 2.09 -2.57
N ARG A 313 -36.54 3.16 -2.43
CA ARG A 313 -37.43 3.38 -1.27
C ARG A 313 -38.86 2.93 -1.56
N GLY A 314 -39.56 2.43 -0.54
CA GLY A 314 -40.98 2.06 -0.62
C GLY A 314 -41.26 0.55 -0.51
N ARG A 315 -42.52 0.16 -0.71
CA ARG A 315 -43.02 -1.21 -0.42
C ARG A 315 -42.41 -2.30 -1.32
N GLU A 316 -41.90 -1.92 -2.47
CA GLU A 316 -41.25 -2.79 -3.46
C GLU A 316 -39.74 -2.54 -3.55
N GLY A 317 -39.18 -1.68 -2.66
CA GLY A 317 -37.80 -1.22 -2.71
C GLY A 317 -36.78 -2.37 -2.74
N GLN A 318 -36.94 -3.36 -1.86
CA GLN A 318 -36.07 -4.55 -1.84
C GLN A 318 -36.12 -5.32 -3.17
N ALA A 319 -37.31 -5.57 -3.72
CA ALA A 319 -37.45 -6.32 -4.96
C ALA A 319 -36.80 -5.59 -6.16
N ASN A 320 -36.92 -4.26 -6.20
CA ASN A 320 -36.28 -3.45 -7.24
C ASN A 320 -34.76 -3.33 -7.02
N GLN A 321 -34.30 -3.31 -5.77
CA GLN A 321 -32.89 -3.39 -5.40
C GLN A 321 -32.27 -4.74 -5.81
N ASP A 322 -32.96 -5.84 -5.58
CA ASP A 322 -32.54 -7.19 -5.99
C ASP A 322 -32.44 -7.30 -7.52
N LYS A 323 -33.46 -6.79 -8.26
CA LYS A 323 -33.40 -6.73 -9.74
C LYS A 323 -32.23 -5.86 -10.24
N ALA A 324 -31.95 -4.73 -9.59
CA ALA A 324 -30.90 -3.80 -10.01
C ALA A 324 -29.49 -4.39 -9.79
N TYR A 325 -29.23 -5.01 -8.63
CA TYR A 325 -27.98 -5.74 -8.40
C TYR A 325 -27.82 -6.96 -9.33
N ALA A 326 -28.90 -7.62 -9.72
CA ALA A 326 -28.86 -8.74 -10.67
C ALA A 326 -28.53 -8.30 -12.11
N TYR A 327 -28.76 -7.03 -12.47
CA TYR A 327 -28.39 -6.44 -13.75
C TYR A 327 -27.03 -5.74 -13.71
N CYS A 328 -26.76 -5.00 -12.64
CA CYS A 328 -25.63 -4.10 -12.48
C CYS A 328 -24.94 -4.38 -11.13
N PRO A 329 -24.26 -5.53 -10.97
CA PRO A 329 -23.59 -5.91 -9.72
C PRO A 329 -22.52 -4.90 -9.27
N GLU A 330 -22.02 -4.05 -10.18
CA GLU A 330 -21.03 -3.00 -9.90
C GLU A 330 -21.57 -1.91 -8.96
N LEU A 331 -22.90 -1.82 -8.79
CA LEU A 331 -23.55 -1.08 -7.69
C LEU A 331 -23.02 -1.49 -6.30
N GLY A 332 -22.41 -2.67 -6.17
CA GLY A 332 -21.69 -3.10 -4.97
C GLY A 332 -20.52 -2.20 -4.57
N ILE A 333 -19.85 -1.53 -5.54
CA ILE A 333 -18.71 -0.63 -5.29
C ILE A 333 -19.15 0.54 -4.40
N ILE A 334 -20.22 1.21 -4.81
CA ILE A 334 -20.77 2.39 -4.12
C ILE A 334 -21.59 2.01 -2.87
N SER A 335 -22.22 0.83 -2.84
CA SER A 335 -23.06 0.44 -1.71
C SER A 335 -22.24 -0.08 -0.52
N LEU A 336 -21.23 -0.93 -0.76
CA LEU A 336 -20.35 -1.43 0.30
C LEU A 336 -19.48 -0.30 0.87
N GLY A 337 -18.87 0.52 -0.01
CA GLY A 337 -17.98 1.61 0.39
C GLY A 337 -18.65 2.71 1.23
N ARG A 338 -19.99 2.84 1.17
CA ARG A 338 -20.76 3.80 1.98
C ARG A 338 -21.20 3.23 3.35
N TRP A 339 -21.19 1.91 3.53
CA TRP A 339 -21.64 1.30 4.79
C TRP A 339 -20.62 1.47 5.93
N ASP A 340 -19.31 1.38 5.67
CA ASP A 340 -18.30 1.61 6.72
C ASP A 340 -18.39 3.02 7.35
N SER A 341 -18.64 4.05 6.53
CA SER A 341 -18.81 5.43 7.01
C SER A 341 -20.04 5.68 7.89
N ALA A 342 -21.07 4.83 7.81
CA ALA A 342 -22.30 4.96 8.59
C ALA A 342 -22.38 3.96 9.76
N ALA A 343 -21.97 2.71 9.54
CA ALA A 343 -22.03 1.64 10.52
C ALA A 343 -21.17 1.91 11.77
N ALA A 344 -20.06 2.63 11.60
CA ALA A 344 -19.15 3.06 12.67
C ALA A 344 -19.83 3.83 13.83
N LYS A 345 -21.08 4.29 13.67
CA LYS A 345 -21.84 4.99 14.72
C LYS A 345 -23.15 4.31 15.14
N ARG A 346 -23.59 3.17 14.58
CA ARG A 346 -24.84 2.50 14.99
C ARG A 346 -25.00 1.00 14.62
N ALA A 347 -24.60 0.16 15.59
CA ALA A 347 -25.23 -1.12 16.00
C ALA A 347 -25.18 -2.41 15.11
N SER A 348 -24.51 -3.43 15.67
CA SER A 348 -24.86 -4.88 15.73
C SER A 348 -25.08 -5.73 14.44
N PRO A 349 -24.38 -6.88 14.28
CA PRO A 349 -24.52 -7.75 13.11
C PRO A 349 -25.60 -8.84 13.25
N CYS A 350 -26.73 -8.74 12.54
CA CYS A 350 -27.63 -9.91 12.30
C CYS A 350 -28.68 -9.68 11.18
N SER A 351 -28.37 -10.00 9.92
CA SER A 351 -29.37 -9.91 8.81
C SER A 351 -29.14 -10.83 7.60
N TRP A 352 -27.92 -11.31 7.35
CA TRP A 352 -27.53 -12.00 6.10
C TRP A 352 -27.86 -13.51 6.00
N ALA A 353 -29.01 -13.96 6.52
CA ALA A 353 -29.30 -15.40 6.68
C ALA A 353 -30.72 -15.85 6.26
N ARG A 354 -31.23 -15.41 5.10
CA ARG A 354 -32.44 -15.97 4.44
C ARG A 354 -32.32 -15.87 2.92
N GLY A 355 -32.07 -16.97 2.20
CA GLY A 355 -31.95 -16.87 0.72
C GLY A 355 -31.75 -18.12 -0.14
N MET A 356 -31.49 -19.32 0.41
CA MET A 356 -31.29 -20.53 -0.41
C MET A 356 -32.12 -21.72 0.08
N ASN A 357 -32.57 -22.57 -0.85
CA ASN A 357 -33.66 -23.53 -0.66
C ASN A 357 -33.25 -24.93 -1.16
N LEU A 358 -33.42 -25.97 -0.35
CA LEU A 358 -32.89 -27.32 -0.66
C LEU A 358 -33.76 -28.10 -1.65
N TYR A 359 -33.13 -28.71 -2.66
CA TYR A 359 -33.65 -29.91 -3.33
C TYR A 359 -32.53 -30.80 -3.89
N GLY A 360 -32.56 -32.11 -3.58
CA GLY A 360 -31.97 -33.15 -4.44
C GLY A 360 -30.66 -33.82 -3.98
N ILE A 361 -30.68 -34.64 -2.93
CA ILE A 361 -29.72 -35.75 -2.77
C ILE A 361 -30.48 -37.07 -2.59
N ALA A 362 -30.39 -37.96 -3.60
CA ALA A 362 -30.82 -39.35 -3.49
C ALA A 362 -30.24 -40.20 -4.64
N ALA A 363 -29.26 -41.07 -4.35
CA ALA A 363 -29.24 -42.50 -4.73
C ALA A 363 -27.88 -43.20 -4.46
N ILE A 364 -27.94 -44.53 -4.51
CA ILE A 364 -26.85 -45.54 -4.62
C ILE A 364 -26.13 -45.92 -3.29
N PRO A 365 -25.88 -47.22 -3.01
CA PRO A 365 -25.56 -47.71 -1.65
C PRO A 365 -24.20 -48.45 -1.53
N TRP A 366 -23.82 -48.88 -0.31
CA TRP A 366 -23.31 -50.22 0.06
C TRP A 366 -22.74 -50.23 1.50
N PHE A 367 -23.45 -50.76 2.51
CA PHE A 367 -22.87 -51.18 3.81
C PHE A 367 -23.79 -52.21 4.54
N PRO A 368 -23.28 -53.15 5.39
CA PRO A 368 -24.08 -54.29 5.90
C PRO A 368 -25.08 -53.99 7.04
N SER A 369 -26.02 -54.93 7.24
CA SER A 369 -27.30 -54.75 7.96
C SER A 369 -27.27 -54.55 9.47
N GLU A 370 -26.13 -54.70 10.15
CA GLU A 370 -26.11 -54.77 11.63
C GLU A 370 -25.90 -53.40 12.30
N VAL A 371 -25.17 -52.47 11.67
CA VAL A 371 -24.93 -51.12 12.22
C VAL A 371 -26.24 -50.33 12.33
N LEU A 372 -27.13 -50.47 11.36
CA LEU A 372 -28.42 -49.77 11.30
C LEU A 372 -29.35 -50.13 12.48
N LYS A 373 -29.23 -51.35 13.03
CA LYS A 373 -30.06 -51.81 14.16
C LYS A 373 -29.74 -51.06 15.45
N LEU A 374 -28.46 -50.74 15.68
CA LEU A 374 -28.01 -50.06 16.89
C LEU A 374 -28.46 -48.59 16.91
N ALA A 375 -28.27 -47.86 15.80
CA ALA A 375 -28.70 -46.46 15.66
C ALA A 375 -30.23 -46.31 15.75
N THR A 376 -30.98 -47.27 15.20
CA THR A 376 -32.45 -47.26 15.26
C THR A 376 -32.99 -47.48 16.69
N ALA A 377 -32.24 -48.19 17.55
CA ALA A 377 -32.63 -48.41 18.94
C ALA A 377 -32.50 -47.14 19.81
N THR A 378 -31.39 -46.40 19.67
CA THR A 378 -31.17 -45.14 20.42
C THR A 378 -32.15 -44.05 20.00
N ALA A 379 -32.41 -43.89 18.69
CA ALA A 379 -33.38 -42.91 18.19
C ALA A 379 -34.80 -43.14 18.74
N LYS A 380 -35.26 -44.41 18.80
CA LYS A 380 -36.58 -44.77 19.33
C LYS A 380 -36.71 -44.54 20.84
N LEU A 381 -35.61 -44.59 21.60
CA LEU A 381 -35.62 -44.30 23.04
C LEU A 381 -35.78 -42.80 23.32
N ALA A 382 -35.16 -41.94 22.52
CA ALA A 382 -35.26 -40.48 22.64
C ALA A 382 -36.69 -39.98 22.33
N VAL A 383 -37.27 -40.38 21.19
CA VAL A 383 -38.60 -39.93 20.75
C VAL A 383 -39.70 -40.32 21.75
N LYS A 384 -39.59 -41.46 22.43
CA LYS A 384 -40.58 -41.92 23.43
C LYS A 384 -40.67 -41.01 24.66
N LYS A 385 -39.65 -40.19 24.96
CA LYS A 385 -39.58 -39.35 26.17
C LYS A 385 -40.11 -37.92 25.99
N LEU A 386 -40.44 -37.52 24.76
CA LEU A 386 -40.85 -36.14 24.41
C LEU A 386 -42.35 -35.95 24.17
N ARG A 387 -43.19 -36.97 24.40
CA ARG A 387 -44.63 -36.94 24.05
C ARG A 387 -45.60 -36.67 25.22
N THR A 388 -45.11 -36.28 26.40
CA THR A 388 -45.92 -36.10 27.61
C THR A 388 -45.52 -34.87 28.45
N SER A 389 -45.74 -33.66 27.92
CA SER A 389 -46.45 -32.58 28.63
C SER A 389 -46.69 -31.37 27.72
N GLN A 390 -47.93 -30.88 27.69
CA GLN A 390 -48.30 -29.53 27.26
C GLN A 390 -48.20 -28.60 28.50
N THR A 391 -48.20 -27.26 28.46
CA THR A 391 -48.55 -26.25 27.44
C THR A 391 -47.92 -24.89 27.83
N LEU A 392 -47.58 -24.00 26.87
CA LEU A 392 -47.49 -22.51 26.94
C LEU A 392 -46.81 -21.87 28.20
N ARG A 393 -45.77 -21.02 28.05
CA ARG A 393 -45.79 -19.75 27.29
C ARG A 393 -44.37 -19.31 26.84
N HIS A 394 -44.21 -18.07 26.38
CA HIS A 394 -42.93 -17.47 25.93
C HIS A 394 -41.91 -17.25 27.06
N ASP A 395 -40.68 -16.92 26.65
CA ASP A 395 -39.53 -16.44 27.43
C ASP A 395 -38.89 -17.43 28.43
N ASP A 396 -38.04 -18.35 27.94
CA ASP A 396 -36.85 -18.86 28.68
C ASP A 396 -35.88 -19.80 27.89
N HIS A 397 -35.68 -19.60 26.58
CA HIS A 397 -34.85 -20.52 25.77
C HIS A 397 -33.34 -20.22 25.70
N ASN A 398 -32.88 -19.06 26.20
CA ASN A 398 -31.49 -18.62 26.03
C ASN A 398 -30.47 -19.24 27.01
N MET A 399 -30.89 -19.94 28.08
CA MET A 399 -29.99 -20.27 29.20
C MET A 399 -29.39 -21.69 29.19
N PHE A 400 -29.79 -22.57 28.27
CA PHE A 400 -29.26 -23.96 28.21
C PHE A 400 -28.43 -24.33 26.98
N PHE A 401 -28.50 -23.55 25.88
CA PHE A 401 -27.65 -23.82 24.71
C PHE A 401 -26.21 -23.29 24.90
N ASN A 402 -26.07 -22.14 25.56
CA ASN A 402 -24.78 -21.48 25.83
C ASN A 402 -23.82 -22.34 26.66
N THR A 403 -24.32 -23.27 27.49
CA THR A 403 -23.49 -24.04 28.44
C THR A 403 -22.79 -25.26 27.82
N PHE A 404 -23.19 -25.71 26.62
CA PHE A 404 -22.56 -26.87 25.96
C PHE A 404 -21.73 -26.48 24.72
N VAL A 405 -22.05 -25.38 24.03
CA VAL A 405 -21.25 -24.86 22.92
C VAL A 405 -19.93 -24.24 23.40
N LEU A 406 -19.92 -23.64 24.61
CA LEU A 406 -18.72 -23.02 25.22
C LEU A 406 -17.53 -23.97 25.47
N ALA A 407 -17.72 -25.29 25.32
CA ALA A 407 -16.75 -26.30 25.72
C ALA A 407 -15.81 -26.81 24.59
N VAL A 408 -16.00 -26.37 23.34
CA VAL A 408 -15.23 -26.87 22.18
C VAL A 408 -14.61 -25.77 21.31
N THR A 409 -15.20 -24.56 21.26
CA THR A 409 -14.68 -23.45 20.44
C THR A 409 -14.06 -22.35 21.30
N LEU A 410 -12.92 -22.66 21.92
CA LEU A 410 -12.08 -21.69 22.62
C LEU A 410 -10.63 -21.80 22.09
N VAL A 411 -10.48 -21.54 20.79
CA VAL A 411 -9.20 -21.55 20.09
C VAL A 411 -8.63 -20.14 20.10
N ALA A 412 -7.44 -20.01 20.67
CA ALA A 412 -6.80 -18.74 20.95
C ALA A 412 -5.97 -18.25 19.75
N THR A 413 -6.28 -17.06 19.23
CA THR A 413 -5.46 -16.37 18.22
C THR A 413 -4.37 -15.54 18.88
N ALA A 414 -3.11 -15.98 18.77
CA ALA A 414 -1.97 -15.11 19.05
C ALA A 414 -1.70 -14.24 17.82
N ALA A 415 -1.59 -12.93 18.00
CA ALA A 415 -0.96 -12.08 17.01
C ALA A 415 0.53 -12.43 16.95
N ALA A 416 1.04 -12.77 15.78
CA ALA A 416 2.48 -12.79 15.57
C ALA A 416 3.02 -11.36 15.67
N GLN A 417 4.17 -11.18 16.30
CA GLN A 417 4.87 -9.90 16.33
C GLN A 417 5.95 -9.91 15.25
N VAL A 418 6.36 -8.73 14.73
CA VAL A 418 7.52 -8.66 13.84
C VAL A 418 8.76 -9.20 14.59
N GLN A 419 9.75 -9.73 13.89
CA GLN A 419 10.84 -10.48 14.51
C GLN A 419 11.87 -9.60 15.24
N PHE A 420 12.08 -8.36 14.78
CA PHE A 420 13.13 -7.48 15.28
C PHE A 420 12.63 -6.12 15.78
N LEU A 421 13.09 -5.69 16.94
CA LEU A 421 13.00 -4.31 17.43
C LEU A 421 14.41 -3.79 17.69
N GLY A 422 14.70 -2.59 17.18
CA GLY A 422 15.98 -1.95 17.34
C GLY A 422 15.94 -0.44 17.40
N VAL A 423 17.13 0.13 17.56
CA VAL A 423 17.43 1.57 17.49
C VAL A 423 18.75 1.75 16.74
N ALA A 424 18.88 2.86 16.01
CA ALA A 424 20.13 3.27 15.38
C ALA A 424 21.11 3.85 16.42
N ILE A 425 22.30 3.26 16.51
CA ILE A 425 23.37 3.64 17.43
C ILE A 425 24.37 4.49 16.64
N ALA A 426 23.91 5.69 16.27
CA ALA A 426 24.58 6.59 15.34
C ALA A 426 25.85 7.25 15.92
N GLY A 427 26.67 7.80 15.04
CA GLY A 427 27.95 8.45 15.33
C GLY A 427 29.06 8.12 14.32
N GLY A 428 28.95 7.00 13.57
CA GLY A 428 29.90 6.64 12.52
C GLY A 428 29.72 7.46 11.23
N ASP A 429 28.45 7.74 10.95
CA ASP A 429 27.83 8.60 9.94
C ASP A 429 28.04 10.12 10.18
N PHE A 430 28.31 10.56 11.41
CA PHE A 430 28.28 11.98 11.77
C PHE A 430 29.11 12.85 10.82
N GLY A 431 28.45 13.80 10.17
CA GLY A 431 29.02 14.72 9.18
C GLY A 431 28.86 14.29 7.72
N CYS A 432 28.36 13.08 7.44
CA CYS A 432 27.87 12.72 6.11
C CYS A 432 26.81 13.70 5.61
N GLN A 433 26.76 13.88 4.30
CA GLN A 433 25.78 14.67 3.57
C GLN A 433 25.15 13.79 2.48
N ILE A 434 23.94 14.13 2.02
CA ILE A 434 23.19 13.32 1.04
C ILE A 434 23.90 13.16 -0.32
N ASP A 435 24.84 14.04 -0.66
CA ASP A 435 25.71 13.84 -1.83
C ASP A 435 26.73 12.69 -1.64
N GLY A 436 26.72 12.00 -0.50
CA GLY A 436 27.71 10.99 -0.13
C GLY A 436 29.09 11.57 0.21
N SER A 437 29.20 12.85 0.57
CA SER A 437 30.41 13.45 1.15
C SER A 437 30.44 13.26 2.67
N CYS A 438 31.37 12.45 3.19
CA CYS A 438 31.51 12.19 4.64
C CYS A 438 32.92 12.58 5.17
N PRO A 439 33.07 13.74 5.83
CA PRO A 439 34.35 14.17 6.40
C PRO A 439 34.75 13.30 7.60
N THR A 440 35.80 12.48 7.46
CA THR A 440 36.22 11.49 8.47
C THR A 440 36.69 12.05 9.82
N GLY A 441 36.82 13.37 9.95
CA GLY A 441 37.08 14.05 11.23
C GLY A 441 35.82 14.29 12.06
N SER A 442 34.62 14.16 11.46
CA SER A 442 33.33 14.37 12.12
C SER A 442 32.79 13.09 12.80
N THR A 443 33.26 11.92 12.38
CA THR A 443 32.90 10.61 12.95
C THR A 443 33.19 10.52 14.45
N GLN A 444 32.14 10.30 15.24
CA GLN A 444 32.16 10.07 16.68
C GLN A 444 31.53 8.71 17.01
N LEU A 445 32.24 7.62 16.67
CA LEU A 445 31.82 6.25 16.99
C LEU A 445 31.39 6.12 18.46
N PRO A 446 30.16 5.69 18.78
CA PRO A 446 29.63 5.62 20.14
C PRO A 446 30.21 4.44 20.92
N LEU A 447 31.48 4.55 21.34
CA LEU A 447 32.23 3.57 22.12
C LEU A 447 32.30 3.91 23.61
N GLY A 448 31.75 5.05 24.02
CA GLY A 448 31.80 5.59 25.38
C GLY A 448 33.23 5.63 25.93
N SER A 449 33.40 5.15 27.15
CA SER A 449 34.71 5.06 27.83
C SER A 449 35.74 4.17 27.13
N ASN A 450 35.33 3.33 26.17
CA ASN A 450 36.21 2.39 25.45
C ASN A 450 36.76 2.94 24.12
N GLY A 451 36.36 4.15 23.70
CA GLY A 451 36.86 4.74 22.44
C GLY A 451 36.42 6.16 22.08
N GLY A 452 35.59 6.84 22.89
CA GLY A 452 35.00 8.14 22.56
C GLY A 452 33.54 8.03 22.11
N GLY A 453 32.95 9.17 21.71
CA GLY A 453 31.53 9.27 21.35
C GLY A 453 30.59 9.04 22.54
N GLY A 454 29.30 8.83 22.24
CA GLY A 454 28.29 8.45 23.23
C GLY A 454 28.48 7.01 23.74
N ASP A 455 27.79 6.65 24.84
CA ASP A 455 27.88 5.33 25.45
C ASP A 455 26.97 4.32 24.73
N GLY A 456 27.31 3.97 23.49
CA GLY A 456 26.60 2.96 22.69
C GLY A 456 26.51 1.59 23.38
N PRO A 457 27.60 1.04 23.94
CA PRO A 457 27.56 -0.22 24.70
C PRO A 457 26.61 -0.15 25.89
N GLY A 458 26.62 0.94 26.67
CA GLY A 458 25.69 1.14 27.78
C GLY A 458 24.23 1.20 27.33
N GLN A 459 23.94 1.89 26.23
CA GLN A 459 22.59 1.99 25.64
C GLN A 459 22.08 0.63 25.14
N MET A 460 22.88 -0.08 24.35
CA MET A 460 22.52 -1.43 23.87
C MET A 460 22.35 -2.42 25.02
N GLN A 461 23.21 -2.35 26.05
CA GLN A 461 23.10 -3.21 27.23
C GLN A 461 21.85 -2.87 28.08
N HIS A 462 21.47 -1.60 28.18
CA HIS A 462 20.21 -1.19 28.82
C HIS A 462 19.01 -1.80 28.11
N TRP A 463 18.87 -1.58 26.80
CA TRP A 463 17.73 -2.09 26.02
C TRP A 463 17.65 -3.62 25.92
N THR A 464 18.79 -4.33 25.96
CA THR A 464 18.81 -5.80 26.04
C THR A 464 18.61 -6.36 27.45
N SER A 465 18.66 -5.52 28.49
CA SER A 465 18.36 -5.90 29.89
C SER A 465 16.89 -5.73 30.28
N LEU A 466 16.07 -5.11 29.42
CA LEU A 466 14.64 -4.93 29.65
C LEU A 466 13.90 -6.27 29.71
N SER A 467 12.77 -6.30 30.45
CA SER A 467 11.89 -7.48 30.54
C SER A 467 11.30 -7.93 29.18
N LYS A 468 11.38 -7.05 28.19
CA LYS A 468 11.22 -7.34 26.76
C LYS A 468 12.38 -6.65 26.04
N PRO A 469 13.45 -7.40 25.68
CA PRO A 469 14.65 -6.79 25.13
C PRO A 469 14.45 -6.35 23.68
N LEU A 470 15.14 -5.27 23.29
CA LEU A 470 15.47 -5.05 21.88
C LEU A 470 16.43 -6.16 21.42
N ASN A 471 16.41 -6.50 20.14
CA ASN A 471 17.14 -7.65 19.60
C ASN A 471 17.81 -7.39 18.24
N LEU A 472 17.86 -6.12 17.83
CA LEU A 472 18.57 -5.60 16.66
C LEU A 472 19.14 -4.21 16.99
N PHE A 473 20.33 -3.88 16.51
CA PHE A 473 20.87 -2.51 16.52
C PHE A 473 21.50 -2.18 15.17
N ARG A 474 21.16 -1.01 14.63
CA ARG A 474 21.73 -0.45 13.39
C ARG A 474 22.93 0.41 13.75
N LEU A 475 24.04 0.22 13.04
CA LEU A 475 25.35 0.78 13.37
C LEU A 475 25.90 1.61 12.18
N PRO A 476 25.33 2.80 11.90
CA PRO A 476 25.73 3.64 10.77
C PRO A 476 27.24 3.93 10.71
N ILE A 477 27.84 3.79 9.53
CA ILE A 477 29.24 4.15 9.30
C ILE A 477 29.50 4.63 7.88
N SER A 478 30.29 5.69 7.73
CA SER A 478 30.71 6.16 6.41
C SER A 478 31.76 5.27 5.76
N TRP A 479 31.63 5.04 4.45
CA TRP A 479 32.63 4.41 3.60
C TRP A 479 33.95 5.18 3.66
N GLN A 480 33.91 6.52 3.67
CA GLN A 480 35.09 7.36 3.84
C GLN A 480 35.86 7.04 5.13
N PHE A 481 35.18 6.82 6.26
CA PHE A 481 35.87 6.44 7.51
C PHE A 481 36.47 5.03 7.38
N LEU A 482 35.68 4.05 6.94
CA LEU A 482 36.11 2.66 6.77
C LEU A 482 37.32 2.51 5.83
N ALA A 483 37.38 3.31 4.76
CA ALA A 483 38.47 3.30 3.77
C ALA A 483 39.52 4.42 3.99
N ASN A 484 39.41 5.21 5.07
CA ASN A 484 40.29 6.36 5.37
C ASN A 484 40.48 7.32 4.17
N ASN A 485 39.35 7.68 3.53
CA ASN A 485 39.23 8.45 2.28
C ASN A 485 39.91 7.82 1.04
N GLN A 486 40.38 6.57 1.11
CA GLN A 486 41.04 5.89 -0.01
C GLN A 486 40.06 5.03 -0.82
N LEU A 487 39.53 5.57 -1.92
CA LEU A 487 38.68 4.82 -2.88
C LEU A 487 39.49 3.79 -3.72
N THR A 488 40.44 3.11 -3.08
CA THR A 488 41.30 2.04 -3.64
C THR A 488 40.65 0.66 -3.56
N GLY A 489 39.46 0.58 -2.95
CA GLY A 489 38.76 -0.68 -2.66
C GLY A 489 39.21 -1.38 -1.39
N ASN A 490 40.24 -0.92 -0.67
CA ASN A 490 40.72 -1.53 0.59
C ASN A 490 40.17 -0.83 1.84
N LEU A 491 39.95 -1.59 2.91
CA LEU A 491 39.61 -1.07 4.24
C LEU A 491 40.88 -0.64 5.03
N ASP A 492 40.79 0.47 5.75
CA ASP A 492 41.83 0.87 6.71
C ASP A 492 41.70 0.04 7.99
N SER A 493 42.75 -0.73 8.32
CA SER A 493 42.75 -1.66 9.45
C SER A 493 42.54 -0.98 10.81
N ASN A 494 42.90 0.28 10.96
CA ASN A 494 42.75 1.03 12.22
C ASN A 494 41.32 1.55 12.37
N ASN A 495 40.72 2.05 11.29
CA ASN A 495 39.34 2.54 11.31
C ASN A 495 38.33 1.39 11.35
N LEU A 496 38.54 0.32 10.56
CA LEU A 496 37.82 -0.93 10.70
C LEU A 496 37.98 -1.52 12.12
N GLY A 497 39.18 -1.48 12.69
CA GLY A 497 39.45 -1.92 14.07
C GLY A 497 38.81 -1.05 15.18
N LYS A 498 38.36 0.17 14.87
CA LYS A 498 37.53 0.98 15.77
C LYS A 498 36.05 0.62 15.61
N TYR A 499 35.56 0.54 14.37
CA TYR A 499 34.17 0.18 14.08
C TYR A 499 33.83 -1.23 14.57
N ASP A 500 34.75 -2.19 14.41
CA ASP A 500 34.59 -3.54 14.91
C ASP A 500 34.38 -3.60 16.42
N LYS A 501 34.95 -2.68 17.22
CA LYS A 501 34.65 -2.63 18.66
C LYS A 501 33.18 -2.31 18.94
N LEU A 502 32.52 -1.52 18.10
CA LEU A 502 31.09 -1.24 18.22
C LEU A 502 30.27 -2.47 17.80
N VAL A 503 30.65 -3.12 16.69
CA VAL A 503 30.02 -4.37 16.21
C VAL A 503 30.15 -5.49 17.26
N GLN A 504 31.33 -5.72 17.82
CA GLN A 504 31.55 -6.70 18.89
C GLN A 504 30.80 -6.33 20.18
N SER A 505 30.71 -5.03 20.51
CA SER A 505 29.90 -4.57 21.65
C SER A 505 28.41 -4.91 21.45
N CYS A 506 27.87 -4.65 20.25
CA CYS A 506 26.52 -5.05 19.87
C CYS A 506 26.34 -6.58 19.97
N LEU A 507 27.21 -7.37 19.33
CA LEU A 507 27.12 -8.84 19.31
C LEU A 507 27.19 -9.44 20.72
N SER A 508 27.97 -8.83 21.62
CA SER A 508 28.11 -9.27 23.02
C SER A 508 26.81 -9.17 23.84
N THR A 509 25.88 -8.30 23.45
CA THR A 509 24.54 -8.21 24.07
C THR A 509 23.62 -9.37 23.67
N GLY A 510 23.95 -10.10 22.60
CA GLY A 510 23.12 -11.15 22.02
C GLY A 510 22.11 -10.69 20.96
N ALA A 511 22.02 -9.38 20.69
CA ALA A 511 21.22 -8.81 19.61
C ALA A 511 21.82 -9.09 18.21
N HIS A 512 21.03 -8.81 17.18
CA HIS A 512 21.51 -8.70 15.80
C HIS A 512 22.17 -7.33 15.57
N CYS A 513 23.14 -7.29 14.67
CA CYS A 513 23.99 -6.11 14.47
C CYS A 513 24.04 -5.79 12.98
N MET A 514 23.47 -4.64 12.63
CA MET A 514 23.27 -4.20 11.25
C MET A 514 24.35 -3.19 10.87
N ILE A 515 25.18 -3.56 9.91
CA ILE A 515 26.17 -2.66 9.29
C ILE A 515 25.43 -1.89 8.21
N ASP A 516 25.30 -0.58 8.44
CA ASP A 516 24.84 0.42 7.48
C ASP A 516 26.06 1.14 6.90
N ILE A 517 26.14 1.18 5.56
CA ILE A 517 27.09 2.03 4.82
C ILE A 517 26.39 3.34 4.47
N HIS A 518 26.62 4.35 5.31
CA HIS A 518 25.78 5.54 5.39
C HIS A 518 26.15 6.60 4.34
N ASN A 519 25.91 6.30 3.06
CA ASN A 519 26.57 6.96 1.92
C ASN A 519 25.67 7.35 0.73
N PHE A 520 24.35 7.17 0.78
CA PHE A 520 23.40 7.72 -0.22
C PHE A 520 23.65 7.23 -1.67
N ALA A 521 24.14 6.00 -1.80
CA ALA A 521 24.69 5.37 -3.02
C ALA A 521 25.78 6.20 -3.74
N ARG A 522 26.51 7.03 -2.98
CA ARG A 522 27.47 8.01 -3.49
C ARG A 522 28.79 8.02 -2.73
N TRP A 523 29.80 8.58 -3.40
CA TRP A 523 31.04 9.03 -2.78
C TRP A 523 31.40 10.40 -3.34
N ASN A 524 31.39 11.42 -2.47
CA ASN A 524 31.73 12.81 -2.79
C ASN A 524 31.02 13.34 -4.06
N GLY A 525 29.69 13.21 -4.12
CA GLY A 525 28.81 13.60 -5.22
C GLY A 525 28.64 12.56 -6.32
N GLY A 526 29.58 11.62 -6.48
CA GLY A 526 29.54 10.62 -7.55
C GLY A 526 28.73 9.37 -7.18
N ILE A 527 27.71 9.04 -8.00
CA ILE A 527 26.83 7.86 -7.81
C ILE A 527 27.55 6.56 -8.20
N ILE A 528 27.47 5.53 -7.35
CA ILE A 528 28.08 4.22 -7.59
C ILE A 528 27.47 3.58 -8.85
N GLY A 529 28.32 3.08 -9.74
CA GLY A 529 27.94 2.49 -11.03
C GLY A 529 27.49 3.51 -12.10
N GLN A 530 27.28 4.78 -11.72
CA GLN A 530 26.57 5.78 -12.53
C GLN A 530 27.34 7.11 -12.63
N GLY A 531 28.68 7.03 -12.68
CA GLY A 531 29.59 8.18 -12.88
C GLY A 531 30.47 8.53 -11.68
N GLY A 532 30.19 7.94 -10.51
CA GLY A 532 31.05 7.95 -9.33
C GLY A 532 31.94 6.69 -9.23
N PRO A 533 32.03 6.05 -8.05
CA PRO A 533 32.73 4.77 -7.90
C PRO A 533 32.22 3.70 -8.86
N THR A 534 33.10 2.80 -9.30
CA THR A 534 32.70 1.59 -10.03
C THR A 534 32.04 0.57 -9.11
N ASP A 535 31.18 -0.28 -9.67
CA ASP A 535 30.60 -1.43 -8.94
C ASP A 535 31.69 -2.27 -8.27
N ASP A 536 32.83 -2.48 -8.95
CA ASP A 536 33.94 -3.30 -8.45
C ASP A 536 34.59 -2.72 -7.19
N GLN A 537 34.63 -1.38 -7.04
CA GLN A 537 35.12 -0.72 -5.81
C GLN A 537 34.15 -0.90 -4.63
N PHE A 538 32.85 -0.92 -4.89
CA PHE A 538 31.80 -1.14 -3.89
C PHE A 538 31.64 -2.63 -3.53
N VAL A 539 31.80 -3.52 -4.51
CA VAL A 539 31.95 -4.97 -4.32
C VAL A 539 33.20 -5.28 -3.49
N ALA A 540 34.32 -4.60 -3.70
CA ALA A 540 35.53 -4.79 -2.89
C ALA A 540 35.31 -4.43 -1.41
N LEU A 541 34.63 -3.31 -1.12
CA LEU A 541 34.19 -2.94 0.23
C LEU A 541 33.40 -4.08 0.88
N TRP A 542 32.31 -4.50 0.24
CA TRP A 542 31.41 -5.51 0.78
C TRP A 542 32.03 -6.90 0.90
N THR A 543 32.94 -7.26 -0.01
CA THR A 543 33.69 -8.52 0.06
C THR A 543 34.55 -8.59 1.33
N GLN A 544 35.22 -7.50 1.71
CA GLN A 544 36.03 -7.47 2.94
C GLN A 544 35.17 -7.49 4.21
N LEU A 545 34.06 -6.73 4.24
CA LEU A 545 33.13 -6.73 5.36
C LEU A 545 32.51 -8.12 5.55
N ALA A 546 32.00 -8.73 4.48
CA ALA A 546 31.47 -10.09 4.50
C ALA A 546 32.53 -11.12 4.94
N THR A 547 33.75 -11.06 4.40
CA THR A 547 34.87 -11.96 4.79
C THR A 547 35.18 -11.85 6.29
N LYS A 548 35.13 -10.64 6.87
CA LYS A 548 35.37 -10.42 8.30
C LYS A 548 34.25 -10.92 9.21
N TYR A 549 33.02 -10.97 8.69
CA TYR A 549 31.81 -11.22 9.48
C TYR A 549 31.03 -12.50 9.09
N ALA A 550 31.56 -13.33 8.18
CA ALA A 550 30.91 -14.54 7.67
C ALA A 550 30.53 -15.53 8.78
N ASP A 551 31.38 -15.75 9.78
CA ASP A 551 31.12 -16.64 10.92
C ASP A 551 30.20 -16.02 12.00
N GLN A 552 29.58 -14.86 11.75
CA GLN A 552 28.71 -14.16 12.70
C GLN A 552 27.26 -14.16 12.22
N ASP A 553 26.50 -15.20 12.55
CA ASP A 553 25.10 -15.41 12.11
C ASP A 553 24.14 -14.26 12.44
N ARG A 554 24.47 -13.47 13.48
CA ARG A 554 23.66 -12.32 13.94
C ARG A 554 23.92 -11.02 13.18
N MET A 555 24.82 -11.04 12.21
CA MET A 555 25.10 -9.86 11.38
C MET A 555 24.01 -9.65 10.33
N VAL A 556 23.73 -8.37 10.08
CA VAL A 556 22.85 -7.90 9.02
C VAL A 556 23.64 -6.93 8.16
N PHE A 557 23.53 -7.06 6.84
CA PHE A 557 24.25 -6.24 5.88
C PHE A 557 23.26 -5.35 5.15
N GLU A 558 23.21 -4.09 5.55
CA GLU A 558 22.42 -3.07 4.89
C GLU A 558 23.30 -2.41 3.83
N LEU A 559 22.99 -2.64 2.55
CA LEU A 559 23.99 -2.40 1.50
C LEU A 559 24.40 -0.93 1.38
N MET A 560 23.47 -0.01 1.66
CA MET A 560 23.65 1.44 1.51
C MET A 560 22.46 2.18 2.12
N ASN A 561 22.68 3.16 3.00
CA ASN A 561 21.64 4.11 3.42
C ASN A 561 21.12 4.92 2.23
N GLU A 562 19.81 4.99 2.06
CA GLU A 562 19.05 5.99 1.30
C GLU A 562 19.63 6.39 -0.08
N PRO A 563 19.69 5.47 -1.06
CA PRO A 563 19.91 5.87 -2.44
C PRO A 563 18.80 6.81 -2.93
N HIS A 564 19.18 7.81 -3.71
CA HIS A 564 18.27 8.78 -4.33
C HIS A 564 18.81 9.30 -5.66
N ASP A 565 17.97 9.94 -6.48
CA ASP A 565 18.34 10.59 -7.75
C ASP A 565 19.28 9.76 -8.65
N LEU A 566 18.91 8.49 -8.90
CA LEU A 566 19.68 7.53 -9.69
C LEU A 566 18.81 6.64 -10.60
N ASP A 567 19.40 5.97 -11.58
CA ASP A 567 18.74 4.89 -12.33
C ASP A 567 18.66 3.64 -11.46
N ILE A 568 17.43 3.30 -11.06
CA ILE A 568 17.12 2.20 -10.16
C ILE A 568 17.43 0.81 -10.76
N ASN A 569 17.50 0.67 -12.08
CA ASN A 569 17.84 -0.59 -12.76
C ASN A 569 19.36 -0.82 -12.73
N LEU A 570 20.13 0.23 -12.97
CA LEU A 570 21.59 0.19 -12.81
C LEU A 570 21.96 -0.08 -11.34
N TRP A 571 21.29 0.59 -10.40
CA TRP A 571 21.49 0.35 -8.97
C TRP A 571 21.11 -1.09 -8.54
N ALA A 572 19.98 -1.62 -9.01
CA ALA A 572 19.62 -3.02 -8.74
C ALA A 572 20.66 -4.02 -9.30
N ALA A 573 21.26 -3.72 -10.46
CA ALA A 573 22.37 -4.51 -11.00
C ALA A 573 23.65 -4.41 -10.14
N THR A 574 23.96 -3.23 -9.59
CA THR A 574 25.04 -3.04 -8.60
C THR A 574 24.76 -3.88 -7.33
N CYS A 575 23.54 -3.79 -6.76
CA CYS A 575 23.13 -4.58 -5.60
C CYS A 575 23.20 -6.09 -5.85
N GLN A 576 22.83 -6.58 -7.04
CA GLN A 576 22.98 -8.00 -7.40
C GLN A 576 24.45 -8.46 -7.40
N LYS A 577 25.39 -7.63 -7.90
CA LYS A 577 26.84 -7.94 -7.82
C LYS A 577 27.30 -8.02 -6.37
N VAL A 578 26.85 -7.09 -5.53
CA VAL A 578 27.19 -7.03 -4.10
C VAL A 578 26.64 -8.23 -3.32
N VAL A 579 25.36 -8.60 -3.51
CA VAL A 579 24.78 -9.84 -2.94
C VAL A 579 25.60 -11.07 -3.34
N THR A 580 25.94 -11.19 -4.63
CA THR A 580 26.77 -12.29 -5.14
C THR A 580 28.14 -12.33 -4.45
N ALA A 581 28.76 -11.18 -4.22
CA ALA A 581 30.06 -11.07 -3.56
C ALA A 581 30.00 -11.38 -2.05
N ILE A 582 28.97 -10.90 -1.34
CA ILE A 582 28.77 -11.20 0.10
C ILE A 582 28.58 -12.71 0.31
N ARG A 583 27.72 -13.35 -0.48
CA ARG A 583 27.54 -14.81 -0.44
C ARG A 583 28.82 -15.56 -0.88
N GLY A 584 29.52 -15.06 -1.90
CA GLY A 584 30.80 -15.61 -2.37
C GLY A 584 31.96 -15.50 -1.36
N ALA A 585 31.91 -14.51 -0.46
CA ALA A 585 32.85 -14.35 0.67
C ALA A 585 32.55 -15.30 1.85
N GLY A 586 31.55 -16.18 1.73
CA GLY A 586 31.17 -17.17 2.75
C GLY A 586 30.08 -16.71 3.72
N ALA A 587 29.61 -15.47 3.62
CA ALA A 587 28.58 -14.93 4.51
C ALA A 587 27.17 -15.36 4.06
N THR A 588 26.86 -16.64 4.26
CA THR A 588 25.66 -17.31 3.71
C THR A 588 24.43 -17.29 4.62
N SER A 589 24.59 -17.12 5.94
CA SER A 589 23.47 -17.15 6.89
C SER A 589 22.83 -15.76 7.11
N GLN A 590 23.59 -14.69 6.92
CA GLN A 590 23.21 -13.32 7.27
C GLN A 590 22.04 -12.78 6.42
N MET A 591 21.28 -11.87 7.02
CA MET A 591 20.32 -11.04 6.29
C MET A 591 21.02 -9.95 5.50
N ILE A 592 20.57 -9.71 4.27
CA ILE A 592 21.00 -8.60 3.43
C ILE A 592 19.77 -7.76 3.10
N LEU A 593 19.84 -6.46 3.30
CA LEU A 593 18.77 -5.52 2.94
C LEU A 593 19.06 -4.90 1.57
N LEU A 594 18.02 -4.70 0.78
CA LEU A 594 18.09 -4.25 -0.61
C LEU A 594 17.46 -2.85 -0.72
N PRO A 595 18.28 -1.78 -0.76
CA PRO A 595 17.79 -0.40 -0.75
C PRO A 595 17.41 0.09 -2.15
N GLY A 596 16.32 0.85 -2.22
CA GLY A 596 15.72 1.46 -3.41
C GLY A 596 16.16 2.91 -3.64
N THR A 597 15.51 3.60 -4.58
CA THR A 597 15.70 5.03 -4.79
C THR A 597 14.65 5.85 -4.04
N ASN A 598 14.91 7.16 -3.93
CA ASN A 598 14.13 8.14 -3.16
C ASN A 598 14.12 7.85 -1.65
N PHE A 599 15.33 7.76 -1.07
CA PHE A 599 15.58 7.67 0.36
C PHE A 599 14.85 6.51 1.04
N ASP A 600 14.87 5.33 0.40
CA ASP A 600 14.18 4.10 0.82
C ASP A 600 12.70 4.27 1.22
N SER A 601 12.07 5.36 0.76
CA SER A 601 10.87 5.88 1.39
C SER A 601 9.67 4.99 1.10
N ALA A 602 9.03 4.47 2.15
CA ALA A 602 7.89 3.55 2.05
C ALA A 602 6.75 4.07 1.15
N ALA A 603 6.57 5.40 1.07
CA ALA A 603 5.59 6.03 0.18
C ALA A 603 5.92 5.90 -1.33
N THR A 604 7.16 5.54 -1.66
CA THR A 604 7.70 5.59 -3.04
C THR A 604 8.45 4.34 -3.50
N LEU A 605 8.84 3.41 -2.61
CA LEU A 605 9.52 2.15 -3.00
C LEU A 605 8.76 1.37 -4.10
N VAL A 606 7.43 1.36 -4.05
CA VAL A 606 6.59 0.69 -5.06
C VAL A 606 6.41 1.55 -6.33
N SER A 607 6.21 2.86 -6.21
CA SER A 607 5.91 3.75 -7.34
C SER A 607 7.14 4.16 -8.16
N SER A 608 8.31 4.24 -7.53
CA SER A 608 9.62 4.50 -8.16
C SER A 608 10.13 3.35 -9.04
N GLY A 609 9.49 2.18 -8.97
CA GLY A 609 9.99 0.95 -9.56
C GLY A 609 11.08 0.25 -8.75
N SER A 610 11.47 0.78 -7.58
CA SER A 610 12.51 0.17 -6.72
C SER A 610 12.20 -1.27 -6.37
N THR A 611 11.00 -1.56 -5.87
CA THR A 611 10.62 -2.95 -5.59
C THR A 611 10.57 -3.81 -6.85
N ALA A 612 10.10 -3.27 -7.98
CA ALA A 612 10.04 -3.99 -9.25
C ALA A 612 11.43 -4.37 -9.80
N ALA A 613 12.45 -3.56 -9.55
CA ALA A 613 13.84 -3.86 -9.91
C ALA A 613 14.50 -4.81 -8.89
N LEU A 614 14.45 -4.45 -7.59
CA LEU A 614 15.15 -5.14 -6.51
C LEU A 614 14.59 -6.54 -6.20
N MET A 615 13.30 -6.81 -6.40
CA MET A 615 12.75 -8.13 -6.10
C MET A 615 13.23 -9.23 -7.07
N ASN A 616 13.88 -8.86 -8.18
CA ASN A 616 14.58 -9.82 -9.06
C ASN A 616 15.97 -10.22 -8.54
N ILE A 617 16.49 -9.57 -7.49
CA ILE A 617 17.80 -9.88 -6.92
C ILE A 617 17.72 -11.22 -6.16
N THR A 618 18.67 -12.10 -6.45
CA THR A 618 18.76 -13.47 -5.93
C THR A 618 20.14 -13.77 -5.33
N ASN A 619 20.19 -14.77 -4.44
CA ASN A 619 21.43 -15.41 -4.02
C ASN A 619 22.02 -16.24 -5.19
N PRO A 620 23.31 -16.63 -5.13
CA PRO A 620 23.96 -17.42 -6.21
C PRO A 620 23.33 -18.80 -6.52
N ASP A 621 22.45 -19.31 -5.66
CA ASP A 621 21.67 -20.54 -5.85
C ASP A 621 20.28 -20.29 -6.47
N GLY A 622 19.93 -19.04 -6.75
CA GLY A 622 18.62 -18.62 -7.29
C GLY A 622 17.54 -18.39 -6.23
N THR A 623 17.84 -18.55 -4.94
CA THR A 623 16.89 -18.24 -3.85
C THR A 623 16.81 -16.73 -3.59
N THR A 624 15.77 -16.31 -2.86
CA THR A 624 15.68 -14.96 -2.26
C THR A 624 15.84 -15.00 -0.74
N ASP A 625 16.38 -16.10 -0.21
CA ASP A 625 16.46 -16.38 1.22
C ASP A 625 17.35 -15.35 1.92
N ASN A 626 16.85 -14.81 3.03
CA ASN A 626 17.47 -13.73 3.80
C ASN A 626 17.79 -12.46 2.98
N LEU A 627 17.15 -12.25 1.82
CA LEU A 627 17.20 -10.99 1.06
C LEU A 627 15.92 -10.17 1.32
N LEU A 628 16.04 -9.11 2.11
CA LEU A 628 14.93 -8.25 2.54
C LEU A 628 14.89 -6.95 1.74
N LEU A 629 13.70 -6.37 1.58
CA LEU A 629 13.55 -4.97 1.16
C LEU A 629 13.96 -4.03 2.30
N ASP A 630 14.79 -3.02 1.99
CA ASP A 630 15.08 -1.90 2.89
C ASP A 630 13.92 -0.90 2.90
N ILE A 631 13.59 -0.30 4.05
CA ILE A 631 12.43 0.59 4.18
C ILE A 631 12.68 1.70 5.21
N HIS A 632 12.67 2.95 4.73
CA HIS A 632 12.72 4.15 5.55
C HIS A 632 11.35 4.87 5.53
N LYS A 633 10.99 5.58 6.61
CA LYS A 633 9.91 6.60 6.56
C LYS A 633 9.93 7.55 7.76
N TYR A 634 9.80 8.84 7.49
CA TYR A 634 9.58 9.89 8.49
C TYR A 634 8.15 10.45 8.45
N LEU A 635 7.76 11.17 9.51
CA LEU A 635 6.38 11.62 9.75
C LEU A 635 6.18 13.13 9.54
N ASP A 636 7.25 13.86 9.20
CA ASP A 636 7.20 15.29 8.90
C ASP A 636 6.81 15.59 7.45
N GLU A 637 6.52 16.87 7.19
CA GLU A 637 5.88 17.39 5.98
C GLU A 637 6.61 17.08 4.66
N ASP A 638 7.93 16.88 4.71
CA ASP A 638 8.77 16.54 3.56
C ASP A 638 9.42 15.15 3.65
N ASN A 639 9.07 14.34 4.66
CA ASN A 639 9.68 13.04 4.96
C ASN A 639 11.20 13.11 5.26
N SER A 640 11.75 14.25 5.67
CA SER A 640 13.19 14.39 5.93
C SER A 640 13.65 13.96 7.33
N GLY A 641 12.75 13.84 8.29
CA GLY A 641 13.11 13.63 9.70
C GLY A 641 13.81 14.84 10.34
N THR A 642 13.72 16.03 9.74
CA THR A 642 14.40 17.24 10.23
C THR A 642 13.47 18.20 10.97
N HIS A 643 12.15 18.07 10.81
CA HIS A 643 11.18 19.00 11.39
C HIS A 643 10.66 18.55 12.77
N LYS A 644 10.03 19.50 13.48
CA LYS A 644 9.50 19.27 14.83
C LYS A 644 8.09 18.67 14.80
N THR A 645 7.26 19.06 13.85
CA THR A 645 5.86 18.65 13.75
C THR A 645 5.70 17.46 12.82
N CYS A 646 4.84 16.52 13.21
CA CYS A 646 4.41 15.44 12.34
C CYS A 646 3.09 15.79 11.66
N THR A 647 2.89 15.28 10.45
CA THR A 647 1.72 15.54 9.59
C THR A 647 1.02 14.26 9.12
N THR A 648 1.59 13.09 9.39
CA THR A 648 1.06 11.78 8.97
C THR A 648 1.51 10.65 9.89
N ASP A 649 0.68 9.60 10.01
CA ASP A 649 1.03 8.34 10.66
C ASP A 649 1.59 7.27 9.71
N ASN A 650 1.76 7.61 8.43
CA ASN A 650 2.31 6.76 7.37
C ASN A 650 1.58 5.42 7.14
N VAL A 651 0.39 5.18 7.70
CA VAL A 651 -0.29 3.87 7.60
C VAL A 651 -0.56 3.48 6.15
N ASP A 652 -0.95 4.41 5.27
CA ASP A 652 -1.16 4.13 3.85
C ASP A 652 0.13 3.77 3.09
N ALA A 653 1.25 4.39 3.45
CA ALA A 653 2.57 4.09 2.88
C ALA A 653 3.03 2.68 3.29
N PHE A 654 2.91 2.35 4.59
CA PHE A 654 3.23 1.00 5.06
C PHE A 654 2.22 -0.06 4.59
N THR A 655 0.95 0.28 4.37
CA THR A 655 -0.03 -0.61 3.72
C THR A 655 0.39 -0.94 2.29
N THR A 656 0.78 0.08 1.51
CA THR A 656 1.25 -0.07 0.13
C THR A 656 2.46 -1.01 0.03
N VAL A 657 3.44 -0.88 0.93
CA VAL A 657 4.60 -1.77 0.96
C VAL A 657 4.24 -3.16 1.49
N ALA A 658 3.42 -3.26 2.55
CA ALA A 658 3.01 -4.55 3.12
C ALA A 658 2.28 -5.42 2.09
N ASP A 659 1.33 -4.84 1.35
CA ASP A 659 0.56 -5.59 0.35
C ASP A 659 1.38 -5.95 -0.89
N PHE A 660 2.36 -5.12 -1.28
CA PHE A 660 3.35 -5.50 -2.30
C PHE A 660 4.19 -6.71 -1.85
N LEU A 661 4.68 -6.69 -0.60
CA LEU A 661 5.48 -7.79 -0.03
C LEU A 661 4.65 -9.09 0.06
N ARG A 662 3.36 -9.00 0.43
CA ARG A 662 2.42 -10.13 0.42
C ARG A 662 2.24 -10.72 -0.97
N GLN A 663 1.96 -9.87 -1.96
CA GLN A 663 1.73 -10.29 -3.35
C GLN A 663 2.97 -10.95 -3.98
N THR A 664 4.17 -10.54 -3.58
CA THR A 664 5.44 -11.11 -4.06
C THR A 664 5.98 -12.26 -3.21
N GLY A 665 5.38 -12.55 -2.05
CA GLY A 665 5.90 -13.52 -1.09
C GLY A 665 7.25 -13.11 -0.47
N ARG A 666 7.60 -11.83 -0.56
CA ARG A 666 8.86 -11.26 -0.05
C ARG A 666 8.63 -10.61 1.32
N LYS A 667 9.72 -10.15 1.94
CA LYS A 667 9.71 -9.45 3.22
C LYS A 667 10.62 -8.23 3.18
N GLY A 668 10.35 -7.28 4.06
CA GLY A 668 11.18 -6.09 4.26
C GLY A 668 11.39 -5.83 5.75
N ILE A 669 12.19 -4.83 6.07
CA ILE A 669 12.40 -4.37 7.45
C ILE A 669 12.40 -2.84 7.45
N VAL A 670 11.80 -2.24 8.48
CA VAL A 670 11.82 -0.78 8.64
C VAL A 670 13.10 -0.43 9.38
N SER A 671 14.13 -0.12 8.61
CA SER A 671 15.53 0.14 9.03
C SER A 671 15.73 1.55 9.58
N GLU A 672 14.87 2.50 9.22
CA GLU A 672 14.86 3.84 9.79
C GLU A 672 13.46 4.45 9.85
N THR A 673 13.08 4.92 11.04
CA THR A 673 11.97 5.84 11.23
C THR A 673 12.10 6.56 12.57
N GLY A 674 11.72 7.83 12.62
CA GLY A 674 11.75 8.63 13.83
C GLY A 674 10.68 9.70 13.83
N ALA A 675 10.46 10.28 15.00
CA ALA A 675 9.53 11.38 15.22
C ALA A 675 10.04 12.25 16.37
N SER A 676 9.63 13.51 16.44
CA SER A 676 10.06 14.39 17.52
C SER A 676 9.23 14.16 18.79
N SER A 677 9.65 14.76 19.91
CA SER A 677 8.87 14.78 21.15
C SER A 677 7.70 15.78 21.16
N ASP A 678 7.25 16.26 20.00
CA ASP A 678 6.10 17.16 19.87
C ASP A 678 4.76 16.42 20.09
N SER A 679 3.76 17.17 20.55
CA SER A 679 2.39 16.68 20.73
C SER A 679 1.72 16.17 19.44
N THR A 680 2.09 16.69 18.28
CA THR A 680 1.62 16.20 16.96
C THR A 680 2.12 14.77 16.71
N CYS A 681 3.41 14.54 16.89
CA CYS A 681 4.07 13.27 16.61
C CYS A 681 3.64 12.09 17.49
N PHE A 682 3.15 12.35 18.70
CA PHE A 682 2.97 11.29 19.70
C PHE A 682 1.85 10.30 19.35
N THR A 683 0.77 10.74 18.70
CA THR A 683 -0.31 9.84 18.25
C THR A 683 0.15 9.04 17.04
N ASP A 684 0.76 9.73 16.09
CA ASP A 684 0.98 9.25 14.73
C ASP A 684 2.13 8.24 14.68
N PHE A 685 3.26 8.51 15.36
CA PHE A 685 4.34 7.53 15.50
C PHE A 685 3.90 6.28 16.28
N CYS A 686 3.00 6.48 17.25
CA CYS A 686 2.35 5.41 17.99
C CYS A 686 1.31 4.62 17.15
N SER A 687 0.80 5.17 16.05
CA SER A 687 -0.08 4.49 15.10
C SER A 687 0.75 3.72 14.07
N GLN A 688 1.70 4.39 13.42
CA GLN A 688 2.70 3.82 12.50
C GLN A 688 3.32 2.53 13.05
N ASN A 689 3.94 2.61 14.23
CA ASN A 689 4.67 1.49 14.82
C ASN A 689 3.73 0.38 15.31
N SER A 690 2.46 0.72 15.58
CA SER A 690 1.41 -0.27 15.84
C SER A 690 1.01 -1.01 14.57
N PHE A 691 0.91 -0.31 13.43
CA PHE A 691 0.61 -0.92 12.13
C PHE A 691 1.75 -1.84 11.67
N ILE A 692 3.00 -1.38 11.71
CA ILE A 692 4.17 -2.19 11.35
C ILE A 692 4.19 -3.50 12.17
N ASN A 693 3.99 -3.41 13.48
CA ASN A 693 3.96 -4.58 14.36
C ASN A 693 2.79 -5.54 14.13
N GLN A 694 1.68 -5.08 13.55
CA GLN A 694 0.53 -5.91 13.17
C GLN A 694 0.72 -6.61 11.81
N ASN A 695 1.56 -6.07 10.93
CA ASN A 695 1.86 -6.59 9.58
C ASN A 695 3.12 -7.49 9.59
N SER A 696 3.23 -8.33 10.62
CA SER A 696 4.39 -9.18 10.95
C SER A 696 4.60 -10.39 10.06
N ASP A 697 3.65 -10.66 9.17
CA ASP A 697 3.81 -11.61 8.08
C ASP A 697 4.86 -11.13 7.07
N VAL A 698 4.95 -9.82 6.82
CA VAL A 698 5.83 -9.21 5.80
C VAL A 698 6.91 -8.27 6.33
N PHE A 699 6.64 -7.53 7.42
CA PHE A 699 7.69 -6.76 8.09
C PHE A 699 8.46 -7.65 9.07
N MET A 700 9.77 -7.73 8.87
CA MET A 700 10.68 -8.45 9.76
C MET A 700 11.00 -7.66 11.02
N GLY A 701 10.85 -6.34 11.02
CA GLY A 701 11.17 -5.53 12.19
C GLY A 701 11.05 -4.03 11.99
N LEU A 702 11.41 -3.32 13.06
CA LEU A 702 11.40 -1.87 13.20
C LEU A 702 12.67 -1.39 13.91
N VAL A 703 13.33 -0.37 13.37
CA VAL A 703 14.50 0.30 13.95
C VAL A 703 14.20 1.79 14.09
N GLY A 704 14.23 2.28 15.33
CA GLY A 704 14.00 3.70 15.62
C GLY A 704 15.25 4.57 15.40
N TRP A 705 15.08 5.71 14.74
CA TRP A 705 16.09 6.76 14.65
C TRP A 705 15.81 7.87 15.68
N GLY A 706 16.78 8.34 16.48
CA GLY A 706 18.18 7.89 16.54
C GLY A 706 18.84 8.13 17.91
N ALA A 707 19.85 7.32 18.23
CA ALA A 707 20.56 7.33 19.52
C ALA A 707 22.09 7.17 19.33
N GLY A 708 22.81 6.57 20.29
CA GLY A 708 24.26 6.38 20.21
C GLY A 708 25.02 7.64 20.66
N SER A 709 25.59 8.38 19.71
CA SER A 709 26.31 9.63 19.95
C SER A 709 25.43 10.89 19.90
N PHE A 710 24.14 10.77 19.55
CA PHE A 710 23.21 11.90 19.65
C PHE A 710 22.95 12.29 21.10
N ASP A 711 22.90 13.59 21.38
CA ASP A 711 22.41 14.10 22.67
C ASP A 711 20.89 13.86 22.80
N THR A 712 20.44 13.77 24.05
CA THR A 712 19.05 13.88 24.49
C THR A 712 18.31 15.13 23.98
N SER A 713 19.02 16.16 23.51
CA SER A 713 18.45 17.37 22.91
C SER A 713 18.28 17.32 21.38
N TYR A 714 18.75 16.25 20.71
CA TYR A 714 18.50 16.06 19.27
C TYR A 714 16.99 15.89 19.00
N ILE A 715 16.52 16.42 17.86
CA ILE A 715 15.09 16.57 17.58
C ILE A 715 14.35 15.23 17.51
N LEU A 716 14.99 14.18 16.98
CA LEU A 716 14.49 12.80 16.96
C LEU A 716 15.24 11.90 17.98
N SER A 717 15.70 12.46 19.11
CA SER A 717 16.53 11.69 20.05
C SER A 717 15.75 10.53 20.68
N LEU A 718 16.29 9.33 20.54
CA LEU A 718 15.95 8.14 21.33
C LEU A 718 17.02 7.84 22.40
N THR A 719 18.09 8.65 22.50
CA THR A 719 19.13 8.49 23.51
C THR A 719 18.55 8.54 24.93
N PRO A 720 18.78 7.53 25.78
CA PRO A 720 18.27 7.51 27.14
C PRO A 720 19.07 8.45 28.05
N SER A 721 18.35 9.20 28.87
CA SER A 721 18.92 10.11 29.87
C SER A 721 19.57 9.35 31.02
N LYS A 722 20.66 9.88 31.61
CA LYS A 722 21.31 9.25 32.77
C LYS A 722 20.81 9.83 34.10
N GLN A 723 20.02 9.07 34.85
CA GLN A 723 19.40 9.49 36.11
C GLN A 723 19.80 8.52 37.23
N ASN A 724 20.29 9.02 38.37
CA ASN A 724 20.74 8.20 39.51
C ASN A 724 21.71 7.05 39.13
N ASN A 725 22.56 7.30 38.12
CA ASN A 725 23.48 6.34 37.50
C ASN A 725 22.82 5.14 36.78
N GLN A 726 21.52 5.20 36.48
CA GLN A 726 20.81 4.32 35.55
C GLN A 726 20.49 5.08 34.24
N LEU A 727 20.23 4.34 33.16
CA LEU A 727 19.70 4.91 31.92
C LEU A 727 18.16 4.90 31.96
N VAL A 728 17.55 5.97 31.48
CA VAL A 728 16.11 6.22 31.52
C VAL A 728 15.66 6.77 30.17
N ASP A 729 14.92 5.95 29.45
CA ASP A 729 14.32 6.24 28.14
C ASP A 729 13.39 7.44 28.19
N ASN A 730 13.28 8.19 27.08
CA ASN A 730 12.27 9.24 26.94
C ASN A 730 10.87 8.67 26.64
N GLN A 731 9.83 9.52 26.71
CA GLN A 731 8.44 9.09 26.57
C GLN A 731 8.12 8.48 25.20
N LEU A 732 8.74 8.96 24.11
CA LEU A 732 8.49 8.47 22.76
C LEU A 732 9.05 7.05 22.60
N MET A 733 10.29 6.83 23.06
CA MET A 733 10.92 5.50 23.11
C MET A 733 10.10 4.54 23.98
N GLN A 734 9.65 4.97 25.17
CA GLN A 734 8.83 4.13 26.04
C GLN A 734 7.46 3.76 25.43
N GLN A 735 6.73 4.71 24.84
CA GLN A 735 5.31 4.53 24.51
C GLN A 735 5.02 4.22 23.03
N CYS A 736 5.82 4.73 22.10
CA CYS A 736 5.63 4.53 20.66
C CYS A 736 6.60 3.53 20.04
N VAL A 737 7.73 3.22 20.69
CA VAL A 737 8.65 2.15 20.27
C VAL A 737 8.45 0.92 21.17
N ILE A 738 8.92 0.97 22.42
CA ILE A 738 8.91 -0.17 23.35
C ILE A 738 7.48 -0.65 23.63
N ALA A 739 6.52 0.21 24.01
CA ALA A 739 5.18 -0.25 24.33
C ALA A 739 4.35 -0.70 23.11
N LYS A 740 4.70 -0.28 21.88
CA LYS A 740 4.05 -0.81 20.66
C LYS A 740 4.52 -2.22 20.31
N TRP A 741 5.64 -2.65 20.88
CA TRP A 741 6.04 -4.05 20.99
C TRP A 741 5.15 -4.88 21.96
N VAL A 742 4.16 -4.27 22.62
CA VAL A 742 3.50 -4.85 23.81
C VAL A 742 1.97 -4.74 23.77
N ALA A 743 1.34 -5.61 22.97
CA ALA A 743 -0.07 -5.97 23.18
C ALA A 743 -0.36 -7.43 22.77
N THR A 744 -0.69 -8.28 23.76
CA THR A 744 -1.22 -9.68 23.66
C THR A 744 -0.30 -10.90 23.85
N ALA A 745 0.62 -10.87 24.84
CA ALA A 745 1.08 -12.11 25.48
C ALA A 745 -0.01 -12.68 26.42
N GLY A 746 -1.06 -13.30 25.87
CA GLY A 746 -2.24 -13.72 26.66
C GLY A 746 -3.15 -14.80 26.07
N SER A 747 -2.93 -15.26 24.83
CA SER A 747 -3.70 -16.37 24.22
C SER A 747 -3.06 -16.86 22.93
N ALA A 748 -2.76 -18.16 22.83
CA ALA A 748 -2.23 -18.87 21.66
C ALA A 748 -2.69 -20.36 21.71
N THR A 749 -2.92 -21.14 20.66
CA THR A 749 -2.87 -20.95 19.20
C THR A 749 -4.04 -21.71 18.52
N SER A 750 -4.49 -21.28 17.34
CA SER A 750 -4.35 -22.04 16.06
C SER A 750 -5.41 -21.69 15.01
N ALA A 751 -4.96 -21.28 13.82
CA ALA A 751 -5.72 -21.41 12.57
C ALA A 751 -4.72 -21.92 11.51
N ALA A 752 -5.11 -22.92 10.73
CA ALA A 752 -4.21 -23.56 9.77
C ALA A 752 -4.20 -22.81 8.43
N ALA A 753 -3.05 -22.81 7.76
CA ALA A 753 -2.91 -22.26 6.42
C ALA A 753 -3.78 -23.03 5.40
N ALA A 754 -4.32 -22.32 4.41
CA ALA A 754 -4.90 -22.94 3.23
C ALA A 754 -3.82 -23.66 2.40
N PRO A 755 -4.13 -24.80 1.75
CA PRO A 755 -3.16 -25.51 0.91
C PRO A 755 -2.85 -24.71 -0.38
N PRO A 756 -1.67 -24.90 -0.98
CA PRO A 756 -1.31 -24.26 -2.24
C PRO A 756 -2.26 -24.69 -3.37
N ALA A 757 -2.65 -23.73 -4.21
CA ALA A 757 -3.43 -24.00 -5.41
C ALA A 757 -2.65 -24.92 -6.35
N SER A 758 -3.03 -26.20 -6.42
CA SER A 758 -2.39 -27.17 -7.30
C SER A 758 -2.67 -26.82 -8.75
N ALA A 759 -1.61 -26.61 -9.53
CA ALA A 759 -1.73 -26.20 -10.93
C ALA A 759 -2.51 -27.24 -11.75
N SER A 760 -3.71 -26.86 -12.18
CA SER A 760 -4.48 -27.66 -13.14
C SER A 760 -3.78 -27.61 -14.49
N GLN A 761 -3.25 -28.75 -14.94
CA GLN A 761 -2.62 -28.87 -16.25
C GLN A 761 -3.65 -28.63 -17.36
N VAL A 762 -3.68 -27.41 -17.89
CA VAL A 762 -4.41 -27.11 -19.13
C VAL A 762 -3.74 -27.89 -20.27
N THR A 763 -4.33 -29.02 -20.60
CA THR A 763 -3.88 -29.83 -21.75
C THR A 763 -4.21 -29.07 -23.03
N VAL A 764 -3.21 -28.40 -23.60
CA VAL A 764 -3.33 -27.69 -24.88
C VAL A 764 -3.57 -28.70 -25.99
N THR A 765 -4.85 -28.98 -26.26
CA THR A 765 -5.27 -29.78 -27.41
C THR A 765 -5.12 -28.94 -28.68
N SER A 766 -3.96 -29.06 -29.30
CA SER A 766 -3.59 -28.35 -30.54
C SER A 766 -4.48 -28.77 -31.70
N ARG A 767 -5.64 -28.11 -31.85
CA ARG A 767 -6.38 -28.09 -33.12
C ARG A 767 -5.67 -27.13 -34.09
N PRO A 768 -5.26 -27.58 -35.28
CA PRO A 768 -4.66 -26.68 -36.26
C PRO A 768 -5.66 -25.62 -36.72
N ILE A 769 -5.31 -24.35 -36.55
CA ILE A 769 -5.99 -23.29 -37.30
C ILE A 769 -5.47 -23.38 -38.74
N VAL A 770 -6.30 -23.95 -39.62
CA VAL A 770 -6.03 -23.95 -41.06
C VAL A 770 -6.13 -22.51 -41.55
N MET A 771 -4.99 -21.90 -41.90
CA MET A 771 -4.98 -20.64 -42.63
C MET A 771 -5.55 -20.87 -44.05
N THR A 772 -6.84 -20.63 -44.24
CA THR A 772 -7.42 -20.49 -45.58
C THR A 772 -6.87 -19.23 -46.23
N THR A 773 -5.88 -19.41 -47.10
CA THR A 773 -5.29 -18.35 -47.93
C THR A 773 -6.31 -17.79 -48.91
N VAL A 774 -6.90 -16.64 -48.61
CA VAL A 774 -7.77 -15.92 -49.56
C VAL A 774 -6.88 -15.20 -50.56
N SER A 775 -6.99 -15.55 -51.84
CA SER A 775 -6.21 -14.91 -52.91
C SER A 775 -6.82 -13.54 -53.29
N PRO A 776 -6.01 -12.51 -53.58
CA PRO A 776 -6.54 -11.21 -54.02
C PRO A 776 -7.06 -11.27 -55.45
N THR A 777 -8.34 -10.97 -55.64
CA THR A 777 -8.97 -10.86 -56.97
C THR A 777 -8.58 -9.54 -57.64
N GLN A 778 -8.54 -9.53 -58.97
CA GLN A 778 -8.01 -8.42 -59.78
C GLN A 778 -8.88 -7.15 -59.76
N ALA A 779 -8.21 -6.00 -59.91
CA ALA A 779 -8.78 -4.77 -60.49
C ALA A 779 -7.88 -4.28 -61.66
N PRO A 780 -8.40 -3.55 -62.67
CA PRO A 780 -7.72 -3.40 -63.96
C PRO A 780 -6.63 -2.33 -64.01
N ALA A 781 -5.68 -2.48 -64.94
CA ALA A 781 -4.51 -1.60 -65.10
C ALA A 781 -4.67 -0.52 -66.19
N THR A 782 -3.98 0.61 -66.01
CA THR A 782 -3.57 1.54 -67.09
C THR A 782 -2.22 2.21 -66.75
N GLY A 783 -1.41 2.58 -67.75
CA GLY A 783 -0.37 3.62 -67.63
C GLY A 783 1.03 3.24 -67.10
N VAL A 784 1.91 2.82 -68.00
CA VAL A 784 3.40 2.80 -67.88
C VAL A 784 3.94 3.95 -68.79
N PRO A 785 5.19 4.49 -68.73
CA PRO A 785 6.42 3.82 -68.27
C PRO A 785 7.62 4.61 -67.67
N THR A 786 8.60 3.84 -67.16
CA THR A 786 10.08 4.09 -67.11
C THR A 786 10.66 5.18 -66.19
N SER A 787 11.89 5.05 -65.63
CA SER A 787 12.95 4.00 -65.76
C SER A 787 14.00 4.02 -64.62
N LEU A 788 14.55 2.83 -64.28
CA LEU A 788 15.90 2.52 -63.72
C LEU A 788 16.28 3.12 -62.34
N GLY A 789 17.08 2.45 -61.49
CA GLY A 789 17.71 1.11 -61.58
C GLY A 789 18.39 0.70 -60.25
N ASP A 790 18.90 -0.54 -60.16
CA ASP A 790 19.40 -1.16 -58.93
C ASP A 790 20.70 -0.58 -58.35
N THR A 791 20.93 -0.72 -57.03
CA THR A 791 21.81 -1.75 -56.43
C THR A 791 22.10 -1.44 -54.93
N THR A 792 22.18 -2.47 -54.08
CA THR A 792 22.61 -2.38 -52.67
C THR A 792 24.13 -2.28 -52.52
N TYR A 793 24.64 -1.64 -51.45
CA TYR A 793 25.86 -2.12 -50.75
C TYR A 793 25.97 -1.57 -49.33
N THR A 794 26.53 -2.39 -48.44
CA THR A 794 26.88 -2.06 -47.04
C THR A 794 28.33 -1.57 -46.97
N MET A 795 28.65 -0.53 -46.21
CA MET A 795 29.99 -0.38 -45.60
C MET A 795 30.02 0.44 -44.31
N THR A 796 30.96 0.01 -43.47
CA THR A 796 31.51 0.59 -42.24
C THR A 796 31.89 2.07 -42.36
N MET A 797 31.76 2.83 -41.27
CA MET A 797 32.51 4.08 -41.08
C MET A 797 33.75 3.85 -40.21
N SER A 798 34.83 4.57 -40.50
CA SER A 798 35.99 4.76 -39.64
C SER A 798 36.42 6.24 -39.71
N MET A 799 37.03 6.76 -38.64
CA MET A 799 37.34 8.19 -38.50
C MET A 799 38.64 8.60 -39.21
N VAL A 800 38.63 9.76 -39.86
CA VAL A 800 39.81 10.64 -40.01
C VAL A 800 39.38 12.11 -39.83
N THR A 801 40.30 12.96 -39.40
CA THR A 801 40.14 14.37 -38.99
C THR A 801 40.19 15.38 -40.16
N GLY A 802 39.83 16.64 -39.87
CA GLY A 802 40.12 17.79 -40.73
C GLY A 802 39.94 19.13 -39.99
N THR A 803 40.92 20.04 -40.09
CA THR A 803 40.93 21.36 -39.43
C THR A 803 41.44 22.46 -40.37
N ALA A 804 40.93 23.70 -40.25
CA ALA A 804 41.68 24.98 -40.22
C ALA A 804 40.85 26.22 -40.69
N GLY A 805 41.09 27.38 -40.04
CA GLY A 805 40.73 28.73 -40.50
C GLY A 805 39.33 29.24 -40.10
N GLY A 806 39.15 30.49 -39.65
CA GLY A 806 40.11 31.58 -39.36
C GLY A 806 39.40 32.87 -38.87
N ASP A 807 40.16 33.81 -38.29
CA ASP A 807 39.76 35.17 -37.82
C ASP A 807 38.71 35.20 -36.66
N GLY A 808 38.60 36.14 -35.72
CA GLY A 808 39.31 37.39 -35.32
C GLY A 808 38.31 38.31 -34.55
N GLU A 809 38.57 39.03 -33.46
CA GLU A 809 39.75 39.31 -32.59
C GLU A 809 39.43 38.87 -31.12
N GLY A 810 39.82 39.45 -29.96
CA GLY A 810 40.69 40.57 -29.53
C GLY A 810 40.62 40.79 -27.99
N GLU A 811 41.72 41.23 -27.34
CA GLU A 811 41.97 41.55 -25.90
C GLU A 811 41.97 40.34 -24.92
N GLY A 812 43.00 40.01 -24.12
CA GLY A 812 43.80 40.78 -23.14
C GLY A 812 43.55 40.18 -21.73
N LEU A 813 44.48 39.95 -20.78
CA LEU A 813 45.92 40.32 -20.67
C LEU A 813 46.61 39.56 -19.48
N LEU A 814 47.85 39.04 -19.67
CA LEU A 814 48.88 38.55 -18.66
C LEU A 814 48.50 37.40 -17.67
N THR A 815 49.14 36.21 -17.59
CA THR A 815 50.53 35.78 -17.23
C THR A 815 50.93 35.96 -15.75
N ALA A 816 51.77 35.14 -15.08
CA ALA A 816 52.79 34.20 -15.60
C ALA A 816 53.19 33.02 -14.66
N SER A 817 53.59 31.90 -15.28
CA SER A 817 54.81 31.06 -15.06
C SER A 817 55.30 30.61 -13.66
N GLY A 818 55.66 29.32 -13.52
CA GLY A 818 56.47 28.81 -12.39
C GLY A 818 56.85 27.32 -12.42
N SER A 819 58.02 26.97 -12.99
CA SER A 819 58.71 25.65 -12.95
C SER A 819 60.13 25.85 -13.55
N PRO A 820 61.18 25.02 -13.28
CA PRO A 820 61.11 23.57 -13.00
C PRO A 820 62.19 22.98 -12.03
N THR A 821 62.42 21.67 -12.13
CA THR A 821 63.65 20.87 -11.86
C THR A 821 64.00 20.37 -10.44
N PRO A 822 64.74 19.23 -10.31
CA PRO A 822 64.78 18.39 -9.10
C PRO A 822 66.19 18.22 -8.47
N ILE A 823 66.29 17.40 -7.40
CA ILE A 823 67.56 16.79 -6.91
C ILE A 823 67.26 15.40 -6.31
N SER A 824 68.30 14.56 -6.12
CA SER A 824 68.18 13.10 -5.90
C SER A 824 69.02 12.56 -4.73
N THR A 825 68.76 11.30 -4.34
CA THR A 825 69.54 10.38 -3.49
C THR A 825 69.90 10.79 -2.04
N GLN A 826 69.63 9.90 -1.07
CA GLN A 826 70.66 9.00 -0.54
C GLN A 826 70.09 7.86 0.34
N GLN A 827 70.89 6.79 0.49
CA GLN A 827 70.65 5.63 1.37
C GLN A 827 72.01 5.20 1.98
N PRO A 828 72.04 4.87 3.28
CA PRO A 828 72.75 3.68 3.81
C PRO A 828 71.72 2.78 4.56
N SER A 829 71.68 1.44 4.46
CA SER A 829 72.66 0.40 4.86
C SER A 829 73.00 0.44 6.36
N SER A 830 73.00 -0.66 7.13
CA SER A 830 72.74 -2.09 6.81
C SER A 830 72.68 -2.93 8.11
N GLU A 831 72.62 -4.27 7.98
CA GLU A 831 72.88 -5.31 9.01
C GLU A 831 71.74 -5.67 9.98
N VAL A 832 71.68 -6.89 10.54
CA VAL A 832 71.72 -8.25 9.93
C VAL A 832 71.31 -9.27 11.01
N GLY A 833 70.59 -10.33 10.64
CA GLY A 833 70.36 -11.45 11.56
C GLY A 833 69.19 -12.34 11.15
N GLY A 834 69.47 -13.60 10.83
CA GLY A 834 68.45 -14.61 10.54
C GLY A 834 69.02 -16.03 10.56
N LEU A 835 68.16 -17.01 10.82
CA LEU A 835 68.30 -18.46 10.61
C LEU A 835 66.87 -19.02 10.78
N GLU A 836 66.20 -19.54 9.75
CA GLU A 836 66.31 -20.90 9.15
C GLU A 836 65.36 -21.95 9.78
N THR A 837 64.53 -22.57 8.91
CA THR A 837 64.04 -23.97 9.01
C THR A 837 63.10 -24.38 10.17
N ALA A 838 62.23 -25.39 10.05
CA ALA A 838 61.68 -26.11 8.89
C ALA A 838 60.35 -26.83 9.25
N SER A 839 59.77 -27.46 8.22
CA SER A 839 58.66 -28.43 8.22
C SER A 839 58.54 -29.43 9.38
N GLY A 840 57.31 -29.91 9.62
CA GLY A 840 57.08 -31.36 9.82
C GLY A 840 56.13 -31.75 10.95
N SER A 841 55.04 -32.44 10.60
CA SER A 841 54.22 -33.21 11.54
C SER A 841 54.78 -34.63 11.74
N PRO A 842 54.66 -35.20 12.95
CA PRO A 842 54.48 -36.64 13.15
C PRO A 842 53.05 -36.98 13.59
N ASN A 843 52.68 -38.26 13.55
CA ASN A 843 51.31 -38.76 13.71
C ASN A 843 51.27 -40.10 14.50
N ALA A 844 50.06 -40.49 14.93
CA ALA A 844 49.58 -41.85 15.25
C ALA A 844 49.68 -42.44 16.68
N THR A 845 48.79 -43.45 16.89
CA THR A 845 48.55 -44.34 18.05
C THR A 845 47.74 -43.77 19.24
N GLY A 846 46.59 -44.33 19.68
CA GLY A 846 45.61 -45.23 19.03
C GLY A 846 45.12 -46.43 19.87
N LYS A 847 43.81 -46.78 19.81
CA LYS A 847 43.22 -48.14 20.04
C LYS A 847 41.67 -48.21 19.83
N ILE A 848 41.10 -49.43 19.78
CA ILE A 848 39.79 -49.75 19.17
C ILE A 848 38.98 -50.84 19.95
N SER A 849 37.64 -50.69 19.99
CA SER A 849 36.50 -51.65 20.17
C SER A 849 36.32 -52.63 21.36
N SER A 850 35.09 -52.58 21.93
CA SER A 850 34.11 -53.67 22.26
C SER A 850 34.46 -54.83 23.23
N PRO A 851 33.45 -55.39 23.96
CA PRO A 851 32.75 -56.61 23.50
C PRO A 851 31.26 -56.75 23.98
N SER A 852 30.65 -57.93 23.80
CA SER A 852 29.26 -58.33 24.19
C SER A 852 29.24 -59.76 24.79
N GLY A 853 28.21 -60.30 25.46
CA GLY A 853 26.87 -59.79 25.81
C GLY A 853 25.76 -60.78 25.38
N SER A 854 24.99 -61.38 26.31
CA SER A 854 24.05 -62.49 26.00
C SER A 854 22.97 -62.82 27.07
N GLY A 855 21.73 -63.07 26.63
CA GLY A 855 20.67 -63.88 27.30
C GLY A 855 19.61 -63.16 28.17
N VAL A 856 18.39 -63.68 28.40
CA VAL A 856 17.48 -64.56 27.61
C VAL A 856 16.07 -64.64 28.28
N VAL A 857 14.96 -64.60 27.51
CA VAL A 857 13.55 -64.94 27.91
C VAL A 857 12.90 -64.00 28.98
N THR A 858 11.58 -63.70 29.09
CA THR A 858 10.29 -64.24 28.55
C THR A 858 9.39 -63.11 27.99
N ALA A 859 8.23 -63.43 27.40
CA ALA A 859 7.30 -62.46 26.79
C ALA A 859 6.03 -62.14 27.62
N SER A 860 5.62 -60.86 27.61
CA SER A 860 4.25 -60.39 27.89
C SER A 860 4.05 -58.97 27.32
N GLY A 861 3.19 -58.78 26.32
CA GLY A 861 2.96 -57.46 25.71
C GLY A 861 2.48 -57.48 24.26
N ALA A 862 1.36 -58.15 23.96
CA ALA A 862 0.89 -58.36 22.59
C ALA A 862 -0.65 -58.19 22.40
N GLU A 863 -1.27 -57.24 23.11
CA GLU A 863 -2.70 -56.87 22.89
C GLU A 863 -2.92 -55.38 22.58
N GLU A 864 -1.97 -54.49 22.87
CA GLU A 864 -2.21 -53.04 22.81
C GLU A 864 -2.06 -52.46 21.39
N SER A 865 -1.16 -53.04 20.57
CA SER A 865 -0.92 -52.61 19.17
C SER A 865 -2.13 -52.78 18.24
N ALA A 866 -3.05 -53.71 18.54
CA ALA A 866 -4.19 -54.02 17.68
C ALA A 866 -5.34 -53.00 17.74
N ARG A 867 -5.40 -52.16 18.79
CA ARG A 867 -6.49 -51.18 18.94
C ARG A 867 -6.23 -49.88 18.18
N SER A 868 -4.98 -49.44 18.11
CA SER A 868 -4.59 -48.16 17.48
C SER A 868 -5.00 -48.09 15.99
N SER A 869 -4.77 -49.17 15.24
CA SER A 869 -5.03 -49.23 13.80
C SER A 869 -6.52 -49.10 13.44
N VAL A 870 -7.42 -49.60 14.30
CA VAL A 870 -8.87 -49.55 14.07
C VAL A 870 -9.39 -48.11 14.22
N TRP A 871 -8.94 -47.39 15.25
CA TRP A 871 -9.30 -45.99 15.46
C TRP A 871 -8.80 -45.09 14.32
N MET A 872 -7.57 -45.31 13.84
CA MET A 872 -7.00 -44.58 12.70
C MET A 872 -7.87 -44.74 11.43
N THR A 873 -8.33 -45.97 11.16
CA THR A 873 -9.17 -46.27 9.99
C THR A 873 -10.57 -45.65 10.09
N MET A 874 -11.19 -45.68 11.28
CA MET A 874 -12.49 -45.03 11.50
C MET A 874 -12.42 -43.51 11.38
N LEU A 875 -11.32 -42.88 11.84
CA LEU A 875 -11.12 -41.44 11.72
C LEU A 875 -11.02 -41.01 10.25
N VAL A 876 -10.20 -41.70 9.45
CA VAL A 876 -10.03 -41.40 8.01
C VAL A 876 -11.33 -41.60 7.23
N MET A 877 -12.10 -42.67 7.49
CA MET A 877 -13.40 -42.87 6.83
C MET A 877 -14.45 -41.82 7.24
N THR A 878 -14.44 -41.35 8.49
CA THR A 878 -15.37 -40.32 8.96
C THR A 878 -15.06 -38.96 8.32
N VAL A 879 -13.78 -38.59 8.22
CA VAL A 879 -13.35 -37.36 7.53
C VAL A 879 -13.65 -37.41 6.03
N GLY A 880 -13.43 -38.57 5.38
CA GLY A 880 -13.72 -38.75 3.95
C GLY A 880 -15.20 -38.54 3.60
N LEU A 881 -16.12 -39.09 4.40
CA LEU A 881 -17.57 -38.93 4.21
C LEU A 881 -18.05 -37.48 4.37
N VAL A 882 -17.41 -36.69 5.25
CA VAL A 882 -17.73 -35.26 5.43
C VAL A 882 -17.28 -34.45 4.21
N PHE A 883 -16.09 -34.71 3.67
CA PHE A 883 -15.59 -34.00 2.49
C PHE A 883 -16.47 -34.20 1.24
N THR A 884 -17.07 -35.38 1.06
CA THR A 884 -17.96 -35.65 -0.09
C THR A 884 -19.32 -34.93 -0.04
N CYS A 885 -19.73 -34.35 1.10
CA CYS A 885 -20.99 -33.59 1.18
C CYS A 885 -20.82 -32.07 0.93
N ASN A 886 -19.62 -31.52 1.10
CA ASN A 886 -19.36 -30.07 0.98
C ASN A 886 -19.03 -29.61 -0.46
N LEU A 887 -19.28 -30.45 -1.48
CA LEU A 887 -19.09 -30.12 -2.90
C LEU A 887 -20.39 -29.99 -3.69
N CYS A 888 -21.54 -29.99 -3.00
CA CYS A 888 -22.89 -29.87 -3.58
C CYS A 888 -23.83 -29.00 -2.72
N PHE A 889 -23.33 -27.92 -2.11
CA PHE A 889 -24.08 -26.93 -1.34
C PHE A 889 -23.56 -25.52 -1.60
#